data_AF-A0A2A2E9X3-F1
#
_entry.id   AF-A0A2A2E9X3-F1
#
_cell.length_a   1.000
_cell.length_b   1.000
_cell.length_c   1.000
_cell.angle_alpha   90.00
_cell.angle_beta   90.00
_cell.angle_gamma   90.00
#
_symmetry.space_group_name_H-M   'P 1'
#
loop_
_entity.id
_entity.type
_entity.pdbx_description
1 polymer ?
#
loop_
_entity_poly.entity_id
_entity_poly.type
_entity_poly.pdbx_seq_one_letter_code
_entity_poly.pdbx_strand_id
1 'polypeptide(L)'
;MAYFTLDKPTLFMGYPFDFHSHFAGILPVESRMHWSAADWPAQPIPLPKGRSTAFQVAKGQELSLIGLLMAKNGVHPDAPHEAREKAREAAHYELFELALQRTIARNPFLAFDKEAYLRGECAAESTYLACAILLQRFGNLGVAPAIDQPDLYRTVVELLRSEAVRDAETFELVRYFNRKIWTANKYTPFDDAYWTRGIIRERHTELFAGFTLCFLREEGIAYTQTATGEDEIDDLNALFAAFNQAHGTAYRLLAHTAHGYTALTPFNKDLAAIRTHFELDGDTPKSPTLVGIDLLGAETRTGFYRDFFTFVLGSLPLFKSYADKNPDTRKVVLHIHCGEGTGISDNNRSLCGYFLRNATHVEPAAFYRNLCAYAYKCYANTLLQGPVKQRDKRNRGLSTDDHSALAGLFDELFQDNSLTVAGLRLRRFDITSATTQSLVAYYARTNIMNLSRALDAQDGQGPTNYERLTEPDSPFTLRIGHAYHYRNYIASKYPALLFDTNLGSNFITGAAGLFDSAQAYRLNRGLRHLNGFIGTDVLRELIDAVAYQGEERLDQSQIDYVYGLTAGEAAFHQGMQHFPQHLPPGTPAAIGDRLRFYFQQQCDLHRPLCEGKGYPLLQLYLKLFAQVLNWRSYLLGADGQGVEHSNVQDEAMRMSILLNYGLASREGRILEASLENTHRLFVALGKAYWDATIGTPGEPAIALEWRRLSRLEGFESPDSVVLIESRRI
;
A
#
# COMPACT_ATOMS: atom_id res chain seq x y z
N MET A 1 -23.49 26.82 -1.18
CA MET A 1 -24.21 25.76 -1.92
C MET A 1 -23.16 24.85 -2.53
N ALA A 2 -23.46 23.55 -2.70
CA ALA A 2 -22.52 22.66 -3.37
C ALA A 2 -22.53 22.95 -4.88
N TYR A 3 -21.36 23.07 -5.51
CA TYR A 3 -21.24 23.26 -6.96
C TYR A 3 -21.36 21.94 -7.72
N PHE A 4 -21.18 20.80 -7.03
CA PHE A 4 -21.67 19.51 -7.49
C PHE A 4 -22.09 18.62 -6.33
N THR A 5 -22.95 17.64 -6.61
CA THR A 5 -23.34 16.59 -5.66
C THR A 5 -23.47 15.23 -6.35
N LEU A 6 -23.30 14.16 -5.59
CA LEU A 6 -23.62 12.80 -6.00
C LEU A 6 -25.15 12.69 -6.16
N ASP A 7 -25.62 12.23 -7.32
CA ASP A 7 -27.05 12.13 -7.59
C ASP A 7 -27.76 11.09 -6.71
N LYS A 8 -27.10 9.95 -6.45
CA LYS A 8 -27.58 8.86 -5.60
C LYS A 8 -26.45 8.14 -4.87
N PRO A 9 -26.68 7.67 -3.63
CA PRO A 9 -25.70 6.84 -2.94
C PRO A 9 -25.32 5.59 -3.76
N THR A 10 -24.03 5.41 -4.06
CA THR A 10 -23.52 4.35 -4.93
C THR A 10 -22.98 3.18 -4.13
N LEU A 11 -23.28 1.95 -4.57
CA LEU A 11 -22.72 0.72 -4.03
C LEU A 11 -21.49 0.28 -4.84
N PHE A 12 -20.36 0.09 -4.17
CA PHE A 12 -19.15 -0.47 -4.76
C PHE A 12 -19.06 -1.97 -4.47
N MET A 13 -18.94 -2.74 -5.55
CA MET A 13 -18.62 -4.16 -5.47
C MET A 13 -17.13 -4.37 -5.16
N GLY A 14 -16.78 -5.54 -4.66
CA GLY A 14 -15.41 -5.94 -4.43
C GLY A 14 -14.61 -6.01 -5.73
N TYR A 15 -13.49 -5.30 -5.78
CA TYR A 15 -12.45 -5.40 -6.79
C TYR A 15 -11.57 -6.64 -6.51
N PRO A 16 -11.51 -7.63 -7.42
CA PRO A 16 -10.94 -8.95 -7.08
C PRO A 16 -9.44 -9.09 -7.34
N PHE A 17 -8.76 -8.04 -7.83
CA PHE A 17 -7.34 -8.09 -8.18
C PHE A 17 -6.50 -7.26 -7.21
N ASP A 18 -5.32 -7.73 -6.85
CA ASP A 18 -4.28 -6.94 -6.19
C ASP A 18 -2.95 -7.17 -6.90
N PHE A 19 -2.55 -6.22 -7.74
CA PHE A 19 -1.38 -6.39 -8.59
C PHE A 19 -0.06 -6.24 -7.85
N HIS A 20 -0.04 -5.66 -6.65
CA HIS A 20 1.17 -5.57 -5.86
C HIS A 20 0.85 -5.36 -4.38
N SER A 21 1.33 -6.29 -3.55
CA SER A 21 1.36 -6.19 -2.09
C SER A 21 2.60 -6.89 -1.56
N HIS A 22 3.22 -6.36 -0.52
CA HIS A 22 4.26 -7.09 0.22
C HIS A 22 3.63 -8.12 1.16
N PHE A 23 4.12 -9.36 1.12
CA PHE A 23 3.57 -10.48 1.89
C PHE A 23 3.53 -10.18 3.40
N ALA A 24 4.61 -9.61 3.93
CA ALA A 24 4.72 -9.21 5.33
C ALA A 24 3.70 -8.13 5.73
N GLY A 25 3.07 -7.50 4.75
CA GLY A 25 2.20 -6.36 4.94
C GLY A 25 0.72 -6.61 4.95
N ILE A 26 0.27 -7.77 4.52
CA ILE A 26 -1.15 -7.98 4.26
C ILE A 26 -1.97 -8.12 5.56
N LEU A 27 -1.50 -8.90 6.53
CA LEU A 27 -2.29 -9.20 7.73
C LEU A 27 -2.34 -8.00 8.69
N PRO A 28 -3.53 -7.50 9.09
CA PRO A 28 -3.65 -6.38 10.03
C PRO A 28 -3.44 -6.83 11.48
N VAL A 29 -3.18 -5.87 12.36
CA VAL A 29 -3.03 -6.14 13.81
C VAL A 29 -4.33 -6.67 14.41
N GLU A 30 -5.44 -6.00 14.12
CA GLU A 30 -6.80 -6.39 14.51
C GLU A 30 -7.70 -6.33 13.28
N SER A 31 -8.71 -7.19 13.22
CA SER A 31 -9.64 -7.24 12.11
C SER A 31 -11.06 -7.53 12.60
N ARG A 32 -12.05 -7.06 11.83
CA ARG A 32 -13.45 -7.48 11.99
C ARG A 32 -13.80 -8.67 11.10
N MET A 33 -12.91 -9.05 10.20
CA MET A 33 -13.14 -10.19 9.32
C MET A 33 -12.78 -11.49 10.02
N HIS A 34 -13.59 -12.50 9.72
CA HIS A 34 -13.43 -13.84 10.25
C HIS A 34 -13.43 -14.83 9.11
N TRP A 35 -12.69 -15.92 9.28
CA TRP A 35 -12.64 -16.98 8.28
C TRP A 35 -14.03 -17.60 8.06
N SER A 36 -14.56 -17.57 6.84
CA SER A 36 -15.93 -18.01 6.58
C SER A 36 -16.02 -19.47 6.13
N ALA A 37 -14.94 -20.02 5.55
CA ALA A 37 -14.94 -21.37 5.00
C ALA A 37 -14.62 -22.43 6.07
N ALA A 38 -14.60 -23.70 5.66
CA ALA A 38 -14.14 -24.79 6.51
C ALA A 38 -12.66 -24.60 6.91
N ASP A 39 -12.25 -25.28 7.97
CA ASP A 39 -10.91 -25.15 8.52
C ASP A 39 -9.82 -25.33 7.46
N TRP A 40 -8.82 -24.44 7.50
CA TRP A 40 -7.73 -24.41 6.54
C TRP A 40 -6.37 -24.58 7.20
N PRO A 41 -5.50 -25.49 6.72
CA PRO A 41 -5.78 -26.50 5.71
C PRO A 41 -6.59 -27.68 6.25
N ALA A 42 -7.34 -28.33 5.36
CA ALA A 42 -8.12 -29.52 5.70
C ALA A 42 -7.24 -30.76 5.96
N GLN A 43 -6.01 -30.77 5.44
CA GLN A 43 -4.99 -31.82 5.61
C GLN A 43 -3.61 -31.16 5.67
N PRO A 44 -2.60 -31.79 6.32
CA PRO A 44 -1.23 -31.28 6.32
C PRO A 44 -0.70 -31.03 4.90
N ILE A 45 -0.13 -29.86 4.67
CA ILE A 45 0.45 -29.50 3.38
C ILE A 45 1.93 -29.92 3.39
N PRO A 46 2.40 -30.70 2.39
CA PRO A 46 3.81 -31.00 2.24
C PRO A 46 4.58 -29.73 1.86
N LEU A 47 5.68 -29.48 2.56
CA LEU A 47 6.61 -28.39 2.30
C LEU A 47 7.94 -28.94 1.77
N PRO A 48 8.76 -28.10 1.11
CA PRO A 48 10.08 -28.49 0.65
C PRO A 48 10.97 -29.06 1.77
N LYS A 49 11.96 -29.86 1.36
CA LYS A 49 12.94 -30.54 2.26
C LYS A 49 12.28 -31.55 3.21
N GLY A 50 11.17 -32.18 2.80
CA GLY A 50 10.50 -33.23 3.56
C GLY A 50 9.76 -32.74 4.81
N ARG A 51 9.54 -31.42 4.93
CA ARG A 51 8.71 -30.85 5.99
C ARG A 51 7.23 -31.00 5.63
N SER A 52 6.37 -30.89 6.63
CA SER A 52 4.93 -30.69 6.43
C SER A 52 4.45 -29.72 7.49
N THR A 53 3.38 -28.99 7.17
CA THR A 53 2.80 -28.05 8.12
C THR A 53 1.53 -28.59 8.76
N ALA A 54 1.34 -28.24 10.03
CA ALA A 54 0.22 -28.66 10.86
C ALA A 54 -0.54 -27.46 11.48
N PHE A 55 -0.39 -26.26 10.92
CA PHE A 55 -1.20 -25.13 11.35
C PHE A 55 -2.68 -25.34 10.98
N GLN A 56 -3.58 -24.60 11.60
CA GLN A 56 -5.00 -24.58 11.25
C GLN A 56 -5.59 -23.19 11.51
N VAL A 57 -6.40 -22.71 10.56
CA VAL A 57 -7.26 -21.53 10.66
C VAL A 57 -8.69 -22.05 10.74
N ALA A 58 -9.26 -22.03 11.95
CA ALA A 58 -10.60 -22.54 12.19
C ALA A 58 -11.68 -21.64 11.57
N LYS A 59 -12.81 -22.22 11.16
CA LYS A 59 -13.98 -21.45 10.74
C LYS A 59 -14.41 -20.50 11.86
N GLY A 60 -14.60 -19.23 11.52
CA GLY A 60 -14.96 -18.16 12.46
C GLY A 60 -13.77 -17.51 13.15
N GLN A 61 -12.53 -17.90 12.84
CA GLN A 61 -11.33 -17.29 13.43
C GLN A 61 -11.14 -15.85 12.93
N GLU A 62 -10.84 -14.90 13.83
CA GLU A 62 -10.48 -13.53 13.45
C GLU A 62 -9.23 -13.53 12.56
N LEU A 63 -9.26 -12.87 11.42
CA LEU A 63 -8.14 -12.80 10.49
C LEU A 63 -7.26 -11.58 10.77
N SER A 64 -6.40 -11.70 11.78
CA SER A 64 -5.47 -10.66 12.22
C SER A 64 -4.25 -11.25 12.95
N LEU A 65 -3.25 -10.42 13.29
CA LEU A 65 -2.14 -10.85 14.17
C LEU A 65 -2.63 -11.30 15.55
N ILE A 66 -3.68 -10.66 16.07
CA ILE A 66 -4.30 -11.06 17.35
C ILE A 66 -5.01 -12.40 17.20
N GLY A 67 -5.80 -12.57 16.14
CA GLY A 67 -6.45 -13.85 15.85
C GLY A 67 -5.46 -14.98 15.60
N LEU A 68 -4.30 -14.70 15.00
CA LEU A 68 -3.19 -15.63 14.81
C LEU A 68 -2.65 -16.11 16.15
N LEU A 69 -2.36 -15.20 17.09
CA LEU A 69 -1.84 -15.57 18.41
C LEU A 69 -2.88 -16.34 19.24
N MET A 70 -4.17 -15.97 19.11
CA MET A 70 -5.27 -16.74 19.71
C MET A 70 -5.31 -18.18 19.17
N ALA A 71 -5.23 -18.37 17.86
CA ALA A 71 -5.21 -19.71 17.24
C ALA A 71 -3.95 -20.50 17.63
N LYS A 72 -2.78 -19.85 17.64
CA LYS A 72 -1.52 -20.44 18.12
C LYS A 72 -1.62 -20.94 19.57
N ASN A 73 -2.45 -20.28 20.39
CA ASN A 73 -2.71 -20.68 21.78
C ASN A 73 -3.92 -21.63 21.93
N GLY A 74 -4.45 -22.18 20.84
CA GLY A 74 -5.52 -23.19 20.86
C GLY A 74 -6.92 -22.64 21.15
N VAL A 75 -7.15 -21.34 20.97
CA VAL A 75 -8.44 -20.70 21.25
C VAL A 75 -9.36 -20.87 20.04
N HIS A 76 -10.42 -21.66 20.19
CA HIS A 76 -11.41 -21.90 19.14
C HIS A 76 -12.43 -20.74 19.03
N PRO A 77 -12.94 -20.42 17.82
CA PRO A 77 -13.98 -19.39 17.62
C PRO A 77 -15.29 -19.63 18.39
N ASP A 78 -15.61 -20.88 18.67
CA ASP A 78 -16.82 -21.27 19.44
C ASP A 78 -16.64 -21.15 20.97
N ALA A 79 -15.47 -20.72 21.44
CA ALA A 79 -15.28 -20.48 22.86
C ALA A 79 -16.26 -19.40 23.38
N PRO A 80 -16.69 -19.48 24.66
CA PRO A 80 -17.55 -18.47 25.27
C PRO A 80 -16.98 -17.06 25.07
N HIS A 81 -17.85 -16.07 24.90
CA HIS A 81 -17.45 -14.68 24.63
C HIS A 81 -16.39 -14.16 25.62
N GLU A 82 -16.60 -14.38 26.92
CA GLU A 82 -15.65 -13.97 27.97
C GLU A 82 -14.27 -14.64 27.82
N ALA A 83 -14.24 -15.92 27.43
CA ALA A 83 -12.99 -16.64 27.18
C ALA A 83 -12.27 -16.10 25.94
N ARG A 84 -13.02 -15.73 24.89
CA ARG A 84 -12.46 -15.11 23.67
C ARG A 84 -11.90 -13.73 23.95
N GLU A 85 -12.59 -12.89 24.72
CA GLU A 85 -12.09 -11.56 25.10
C GLU A 85 -10.84 -11.67 25.98
N LYS A 86 -10.80 -12.60 26.94
CA LYS A 86 -9.60 -12.85 27.76
C LYS A 86 -8.42 -13.34 26.91
N ALA A 87 -8.69 -14.21 25.93
CA ALA A 87 -7.67 -14.67 24.98
C ALA A 87 -7.18 -13.54 24.05
N ARG A 88 -8.08 -12.66 23.60
CA ARG A 88 -7.75 -11.47 22.81
C ARG A 88 -6.83 -10.54 23.60
N GLU A 89 -7.14 -10.32 24.88
CA GLU A 89 -6.32 -9.54 25.79
C GLU A 89 -4.93 -10.18 25.96
N ALA A 90 -4.86 -11.48 26.23
CA ALA A 90 -3.61 -12.22 26.35
C ALA A 90 -2.77 -12.14 25.05
N ALA A 91 -3.40 -12.23 23.88
CA ALA A 91 -2.74 -12.09 22.58
C ALA A 91 -2.15 -10.69 22.37
N HIS A 92 -2.79 -9.62 22.86
CA HIS A 92 -2.19 -8.28 22.81
C HIS A 92 -0.94 -8.15 23.70
N TYR A 93 -0.95 -8.76 24.89
CA TYR A 93 0.23 -8.81 25.75
C TYR A 93 1.37 -9.62 25.11
N GLU A 94 1.06 -10.79 24.53
CA GLU A 94 2.03 -11.61 23.78
C GLU A 94 2.60 -10.84 22.59
N LEU A 95 1.75 -10.13 21.83
CA LEU A 95 2.17 -9.30 20.71
C LEU A 95 3.13 -8.19 21.15
N PHE A 96 2.87 -7.54 22.29
CA PHE A 96 3.77 -6.53 22.82
C PHE A 96 5.08 -7.14 23.34
N GLU A 97 5.03 -8.31 23.99
CA GLU A 97 6.22 -9.06 24.40
C GLU A 97 7.11 -9.40 23.20
N LEU A 98 6.53 -9.80 22.06
CA LEU A 98 7.29 -10.04 20.82
C LEU A 98 8.00 -8.77 20.33
N ALA A 99 7.36 -7.60 20.43
CA ALA A 99 8.02 -6.34 20.11
C ALA A 99 9.21 -6.05 21.04
N LEU A 100 9.05 -6.28 22.35
CA LEU A 100 10.12 -6.14 23.35
C LEU A 100 11.29 -7.08 23.02
N GLN A 101 11.01 -8.35 22.71
CA GLN A 101 12.02 -9.33 22.35
C GLN A 101 12.75 -8.96 21.06
N ARG A 102 12.03 -8.44 20.05
CA ARG A 102 12.63 -7.95 18.81
C ARG A 102 13.57 -6.77 19.08
N THR A 103 13.15 -5.82 19.91
CA THR A 103 14.00 -4.71 20.33
C THR A 103 15.22 -5.17 21.13
N ILE A 104 15.08 -6.12 22.07
CA ILE A 104 16.24 -6.67 22.80
C ILE A 104 17.26 -7.33 21.86
N ALA A 105 16.79 -8.09 20.87
CA ALA A 105 17.66 -8.86 19.99
C ALA A 105 18.29 -8.02 18.85
N ARG A 106 17.57 -7.03 18.33
CA ARG A 106 17.96 -6.28 17.12
C ARG A 106 17.74 -4.78 17.23
N ASN A 107 17.95 -4.19 18.41
CA ASN A 107 17.73 -2.76 18.63
C ASN A 107 18.51 -1.91 17.60
N PRO A 108 17.84 -1.11 16.75
CA PRO A 108 18.53 -0.27 15.77
C PRO A 108 19.45 0.77 16.43
N PHE A 109 19.19 1.14 17.69
CA PHE A 109 20.02 2.11 18.41
C PHE A 109 21.34 1.56 18.95
N LEU A 110 21.55 0.23 18.98
CA LEU A 110 22.83 -0.36 19.42
C LEU A 110 23.96 -0.15 18.40
N ALA A 111 23.61 -0.10 17.12
CA ALA A 111 24.53 0.13 16.01
C ALA A 111 24.22 1.46 15.31
N PHE A 112 23.83 2.48 16.10
CA PHE A 112 23.35 3.75 15.58
C PHE A 112 24.37 4.39 14.64
N ASP A 113 23.98 4.57 13.39
CA ASP A 113 24.73 5.31 12.39
C ASP A 113 24.26 6.77 12.39
N LYS A 114 25.18 7.68 12.70
CA LYS A 114 24.87 9.12 12.67
C LYS A 114 24.53 9.62 11.27
N GLU A 115 24.98 8.96 10.22
CA GLU A 115 24.78 9.45 8.84
C GLU A 115 23.56 8.80 8.16
N ALA A 116 22.99 7.73 8.71
CA ALA A 116 21.94 6.95 8.03
C ALA A 116 20.70 6.69 8.91
N TYR A 117 19.53 6.64 8.26
CA TYR A 117 18.31 6.12 8.91
C TYR A 117 18.49 4.63 9.10
N LEU A 118 18.15 4.10 10.27
CA LEU A 118 18.15 2.67 10.49
C LEU A 118 16.72 2.13 10.49
N ARG A 119 16.47 1.12 9.65
CA ARG A 119 15.17 0.44 9.60
C ARG A 119 14.78 -0.06 11.00
N GLY A 120 13.55 0.24 11.41
CA GLY A 120 13.00 -0.13 12.73
C GLY A 120 13.17 0.94 13.82
N GLU A 121 13.84 2.07 13.53
CA GLU A 121 14.12 3.14 14.50
C GLU A 121 12.86 3.71 15.19
N CYS A 122 11.83 4.07 14.43
CA CYS A 122 10.56 4.59 14.94
C CYS A 122 9.71 3.50 15.64
N ALA A 123 9.77 2.26 15.17
CA ALA A 123 9.11 1.14 15.87
C ALA A 123 9.76 0.87 17.23
N ALA A 124 11.10 0.82 17.29
CA ALA A 124 11.84 0.67 18.53
C ALA A 124 11.63 1.84 19.49
N GLU A 125 11.58 3.08 19.00
CA GLU A 125 11.20 4.24 19.83
C GLU A 125 9.77 4.12 20.37
N SER A 126 8.83 3.60 19.58
CA SER A 126 7.45 3.41 20.04
C SER A 126 7.41 2.35 21.16
N THR A 127 8.17 1.26 21.04
CA THR A 127 8.36 0.26 22.11
C THR A 127 8.98 0.89 23.36
N TYR A 128 10.01 1.74 23.20
CA TYR A 128 10.67 2.45 24.29
C TYR A 128 9.72 3.39 25.05
N LEU A 129 8.95 4.22 24.33
CA LEU A 129 7.99 5.15 24.93
C LEU A 129 6.90 4.41 25.70
N ALA A 130 6.42 3.28 25.19
CA ALA A 130 5.50 2.40 25.91
C ALA A 130 6.11 1.90 27.23
N CYS A 131 7.36 1.42 27.20
CA CYS A 131 8.08 0.96 28.38
C CYS A 131 8.28 2.08 29.41
N ALA A 132 8.68 3.27 28.97
CA ALA A 132 8.89 4.42 29.84
C ALA A 132 7.59 4.83 30.55
N ILE A 133 6.47 4.88 29.84
CA ILE A 133 5.15 5.20 30.42
C ILE A 133 4.72 4.12 31.42
N LEU A 134 4.87 2.84 31.06
CA LEU A 134 4.52 1.72 31.95
C LEU A 134 5.35 1.74 33.24
N LEU A 135 6.67 1.86 33.15
CA LEU A 135 7.52 1.89 34.34
C LEU A 135 7.23 3.11 35.23
N GLN A 136 6.98 4.28 34.63
CA GLN A 136 6.62 5.48 35.40
C GLN A 136 5.28 5.32 36.11
N ARG A 137 4.27 4.72 35.45
CA ARG A 137 2.93 4.47 36.02
C ARG A 137 2.99 3.59 37.26
N PHE A 138 3.87 2.59 37.27
CA PHE A 138 4.03 1.66 38.40
C PHE A 138 5.14 2.05 39.38
N GLY A 139 5.68 3.28 39.29
CA GLY A 139 6.72 3.75 40.22
C GLY A 139 8.08 3.06 40.08
N ASN A 140 8.31 2.33 38.98
CA ASN A 140 9.51 1.54 38.71
C ASN A 140 10.55 2.29 37.87
N LEU A 141 10.29 3.55 37.50
CA LEU A 141 11.25 4.38 36.77
C LEU A 141 12.22 5.07 37.76
N GLY A 142 13.19 4.31 38.29
CA GLY A 142 14.20 4.86 39.22
C GLY A 142 15.16 5.84 38.53
N VAL A 143 15.87 5.37 37.51
CA VAL A 143 16.71 6.20 36.61
C VAL A 143 16.17 6.00 35.20
N ALA A 144 15.90 7.09 34.48
CA ALA A 144 15.40 7.01 33.10
C ALA A 144 16.43 6.29 32.20
N PRO A 145 16.14 5.07 31.73
CA PRO A 145 17.09 4.29 30.96
C PRO A 145 17.17 4.79 29.52
N ALA A 146 18.35 4.62 28.92
CA ALA A 146 18.55 4.89 27.51
C ALA A 146 17.84 3.84 26.64
N ILE A 147 17.46 4.24 25.42
CA ILE A 147 16.71 3.40 24.47
C ILE A 147 17.46 2.13 24.05
N ASP A 148 18.78 2.12 24.13
CA ASP A 148 19.63 0.99 23.78
C ASP A 148 19.79 -0.04 24.90
N GLN A 149 19.30 0.26 26.11
CA GLN A 149 19.50 -0.60 27.29
C GLN A 149 18.52 -1.78 27.30
N PRO A 150 19.00 -3.04 27.21
CA PRO A 150 18.13 -4.21 27.15
C PRO A 150 17.35 -4.45 28.46
N ASP A 151 17.89 -4.03 29.60
CA ASP A 151 17.29 -4.25 30.92
C ASP A 151 15.97 -3.50 31.11
N LEU A 152 15.78 -2.35 30.44
CA LEU A 152 14.51 -1.64 30.37
C LEU A 152 13.39 -2.58 29.88
N TYR A 153 13.63 -3.22 28.74
CA TYR A 153 12.64 -4.06 28.08
C TYR A 153 12.40 -5.34 28.88
N ARG A 154 13.46 -5.94 29.44
CA ARG A 154 13.34 -7.12 30.34
C ARG A 154 12.50 -6.82 31.57
N THR A 155 12.73 -5.67 32.20
CA THR A 155 11.96 -5.23 33.38
C THR A 155 10.47 -5.09 33.04
N VAL A 156 10.13 -4.56 31.86
CA VAL A 156 8.73 -4.45 31.43
C VAL A 156 8.12 -5.82 31.12
N VAL A 157 8.86 -6.75 30.52
CA VAL A 157 8.41 -8.14 30.35
C VAL A 157 8.06 -8.76 31.71
N GLU A 158 8.95 -8.63 32.70
CA GLU A 158 8.75 -9.18 34.04
C GLU A 158 7.56 -8.52 34.75
N LEU A 159 7.45 -7.19 34.66
CA LEU A 159 6.32 -6.43 35.19
C LEU A 159 4.99 -6.95 34.63
N LEU A 160 4.89 -7.04 33.31
CA LEU A 160 3.67 -7.46 32.62
C LEU A 160 3.34 -8.94 32.79
N ARG A 161 4.18 -9.78 33.42
CA ARG A 161 3.82 -11.15 33.79
C ARG A 161 2.87 -11.22 34.99
N SER A 162 2.86 -10.20 35.84
CA SER A 162 1.98 -10.14 37.00
C SER A 162 0.55 -9.77 36.59
N GLU A 163 -0.43 -10.58 36.96
CA GLU A 163 -1.86 -10.24 36.74
C GLU A 163 -2.28 -8.97 37.49
N ALA A 164 -1.62 -8.64 38.60
CA ALA A 164 -1.94 -7.47 39.42
C ALA A 164 -1.72 -6.13 38.70
N VAL A 165 -0.92 -6.11 37.63
CA VAL A 165 -0.66 -4.90 36.81
C VAL A 165 -1.39 -4.92 35.47
N ARG A 166 -2.11 -6.00 35.14
CA ARG A 166 -2.91 -6.13 33.90
C ARG A 166 -4.33 -5.62 34.13
N ASP A 167 -4.44 -4.34 34.46
CA ASP A 167 -5.72 -3.65 34.53
C ASP A 167 -6.16 -3.10 33.15
N ALA A 168 -7.40 -2.62 33.07
CA ALA A 168 -7.98 -2.11 31.83
C ALA A 168 -7.18 -0.95 31.21
N GLU A 169 -6.52 -0.12 32.03
CA GLU A 169 -5.71 1.00 31.55
C GLU A 169 -4.35 0.53 31.01
N THR A 170 -3.71 -0.47 31.63
CA THR A 170 -2.54 -1.16 31.06
C THR A 170 -2.88 -1.79 29.73
N PHE A 171 -4.01 -2.50 29.65
CA PHE A 171 -4.45 -3.15 28.43
C PHE A 171 -4.66 -2.15 27.29
N GLU A 172 -5.36 -1.04 27.56
CA GLU A 172 -5.56 0.03 26.58
C GLU A 172 -4.24 0.63 26.10
N LEU A 173 -3.26 0.81 26.99
CA LEU A 173 -1.92 1.30 26.62
C LEU A 173 -1.19 0.30 25.71
N VAL A 174 -1.17 -0.98 26.08
CA VAL A 174 -0.54 -2.05 25.30
C VAL A 174 -1.20 -2.18 23.92
N ARG A 175 -2.53 -2.22 23.87
CA ARG A 175 -3.31 -2.27 22.63
C ARG A 175 -3.03 -1.05 21.75
N TYR A 176 -2.98 0.15 22.33
CA TYR A 176 -2.67 1.38 21.61
C TYR A 176 -1.29 1.31 20.96
N PHE A 177 -0.24 0.95 21.71
CA PHE A 177 1.11 0.87 21.18
C PHE A 177 1.30 -0.26 20.17
N ASN A 178 0.61 -1.39 20.33
CA ASN A 178 0.61 -2.44 19.31
C ASN A 178 0.14 -1.91 17.95
N ARG A 179 -0.91 -1.07 17.90
CA ARG A 179 -1.35 -0.41 16.66
C ARG A 179 -0.35 0.61 16.09
N LYS A 180 0.68 1.00 16.83
CA LYS A 180 1.72 1.94 16.37
C LYS A 180 3.02 1.26 16.00
N ILE A 181 3.36 0.17 16.69
CA ILE A 181 4.57 -0.61 16.46
C ILE A 181 4.42 -1.51 15.22
N TRP A 182 3.25 -2.13 15.07
CA TRP A 182 3.02 -3.16 14.06
C TRP A 182 2.31 -2.65 12.80
N THR A 183 1.97 -1.37 12.72
CA THR A 183 1.22 -0.77 11.60
C THR A 183 1.87 0.55 11.19
N ALA A 184 2.02 0.76 9.89
CA ALA A 184 2.49 1.99 9.30
C ALA A 184 1.46 3.08 9.54
N ASN A 185 1.94 4.26 9.90
CA ASN A 185 1.09 5.37 10.22
C ASN A 185 1.89 6.67 10.07
N LYS A 186 1.25 7.81 10.34
CA LYS A 186 1.87 9.14 10.26
C LYS A 186 3.21 9.27 11.03
N TYR A 187 3.47 8.42 12.01
CA TYR A 187 4.64 8.50 12.89
C TYR A 187 5.51 7.24 12.87
N THR A 188 5.15 6.25 12.07
CA THR A 188 5.88 4.97 11.95
C THR A 188 5.88 4.56 10.50
N PRO A 189 7.04 4.61 9.82
CA PRO A 189 7.15 4.14 8.45
C PRO A 189 6.79 2.67 8.31
N PHE A 190 6.32 2.28 7.12
CA PHE A 190 6.02 0.90 6.77
C PHE A 190 7.20 -0.05 6.98
N ASP A 191 8.40 0.39 6.62
CA ASP A 191 9.63 -0.39 6.78
C ASP A 191 9.95 -0.76 8.23
N ASP A 192 9.56 0.09 9.17
CA ASP A 192 9.73 -0.11 10.59
C ASP A 192 8.69 -1.10 11.15
N ALA A 193 7.46 -1.02 10.64
CA ALA A 193 6.44 -2.01 10.95
C ALA A 193 6.84 -3.38 10.39
N TYR A 194 7.42 -3.46 9.18
CA TYR A 194 8.00 -4.69 8.63
C TYR A 194 9.14 -5.25 9.47
N TRP A 195 10.03 -4.38 9.96
CA TRP A 195 11.11 -4.81 10.85
C TRP A 195 10.58 -5.50 12.12
N THR A 196 9.51 -4.97 12.71
CA THR A 196 8.87 -5.58 13.88
C THR A 196 8.16 -6.88 13.49
N ARG A 197 7.37 -6.88 12.42
CA ARG A 197 6.64 -8.04 11.90
C ARG A 197 7.54 -9.24 11.58
N GLY A 198 8.81 -8.99 11.28
CA GLY A 198 9.83 -10.03 11.09
C GLY A 198 9.85 -11.08 12.20
N ILE A 199 9.65 -10.71 13.47
CA ILE A 199 9.70 -11.71 14.57
C ILE A 199 8.53 -12.71 14.54
N ILE A 200 7.34 -12.27 14.11
CA ILE A 200 6.18 -13.17 13.98
C ILE A 200 6.41 -14.11 12.80
N ARG A 201 6.90 -13.57 11.68
CA ARG A 201 7.23 -14.38 10.50
C ARG A 201 8.34 -15.39 10.77
N GLU A 202 9.33 -15.05 11.59
CA GLU A 202 10.40 -15.95 12.01
C GLU A 202 9.91 -17.08 12.94
N ARG A 203 8.86 -16.85 13.74
CA ARG A 203 8.40 -17.81 14.77
C ARG A 203 7.15 -18.61 14.39
N HIS A 204 6.32 -18.04 13.54
CA HIS A 204 4.99 -18.55 13.19
C HIS A 204 4.78 -18.47 11.68
N THR A 205 5.79 -18.87 10.90
CA THR A 205 5.85 -18.69 9.44
C THR A 205 4.61 -19.23 8.73
N GLU A 206 4.28 -20.50 8.96
CA GLU A 206 3.18 -21.15 8.23
C GLU A 206 1.80 -20.66 8.69
N LEU A 207 1.64 -20.38 9.99
CA LEU A 207 0.40 -19.82 10.52
C LEU A 207 0.18 -18.38 10.02
N PHE A 208 1.23 -17.57 9.96
CA PHE A 208 1.19 -16.22 9.36
C PHE A 208 0.77 -16.30 7.89
N ALA A 209 1.33 -17.24 7.14
CA ALA A 209 0.94 -17.46 5.76
C ALA A 209 -0.53 -17.89 5.62
N GLY A 210 -0.97 -18.87 6.40
CA GLY A 210 -2.36 -19.32 6.40
C GLY A 210 -3.36 -18.20 6.66
N PHE A 211 -3.12 -17.40 7.71
CA PHE A 211 -3.97 -16.25 8.05
C PHE A 211 -3.94 -15.17 6.97
N THR A 212 -2.78 -14.92 6.37
CA THR A 212 -2.63 -13.93 5.29
C THR A 212 -3.44 -14.32 4.05
N LEU A 213 -3.39 -15.59 3.63
CA LEU A 213 -4.16 -16.08 2.47
C LEU A 213 -5.66 -16.06 2.75
N CYS A 214 -6.08 -16.48 3.94
CA CYS A 214 -7.48 -16.40 4.36
C CYS A 214 -7.97 -14.94 4.38
N PHE A 215 -7.15 -14.01 4.87
CA PHE A 215 -7.46 -12.59 4.92
C PHE A 215 -7.73 -11.99 3.54
N LEU A 216 -6.84 -12.24 2.56
CA LEU A 216 -7.03 -11.78 1.19
C LEU A 216 -8.36 -12.27 0.60
N ARG A 217 -8.69 -13.55 0.82
CA ARG A 217 -9.93 -14.14 0.30
C ARG A 217 -11.16 -13.48 0.92
N GLU A 218 -11.17 -13.28 2.24
CA GLU A 218 -12.29 -12.63 2.93
C GLU A 218 -12.42 -11.13 2.60
N GLU A 219 -11.33 -10.46 2.20
CA GLU A 219 -11.38 -9.10 1.61
C GLU A 219 -11.92 -9.09 0.17
N GLY A 220 -12.25 -10.25 -0.40
CA GLY A 220 -12.77 -10.38 -1.76
C GLY A 220 -11.69 -10.39 -2.85
N ILE A 221 -10.43 -10.62 -2.50
CA ILE A 221 -9.32 -10.68 -3.46
C ILE A 221 -9.17 -12.11 -3.93
N ALA A 222 -9.39 -12.34 -5.22
CA ALA A 222 -9.27 -13.66 -5.84
C ALA A 222 -7.94 -13.84 -6.60
N TYR A 223 -7.33 -12.72 -7.01
CA TYR A 223 -6.11 -12.68 -7.81
C TYR A 223 -5.12 -11.72 -7.15
N THR A 224 -3.92 -12.20 -6.81
CA THR A 224 -2.87 -11.32 -6.28
C THR A 224 -1.51 -11.66 -6.83
N GLN A 225 -0.66 -10.66 -6.98
CA GLN A 225 0.78 -10.81 -7.15
C GLN A 225 1.47 -10.24 -5.91
N THR A 226 2.01 -11.12 -5.08
CA THR A 226 2.51 -10.79 -3.76
C THR A 226 4.04 -10.89 -3.72
N ALA A 227 4.70 -9.79 -3.35
CA ALA A 227 6.15 -9.72 -3.24
C ALA A 227 6.65 -10.34 -1.94
N THR A 228 7.65 -11.22 -2.03
CA THR A 228 8.26 -11.91 -0.88
C THR A 228 9.76 -12.13 -1.09
N GLY A 229 10.51 -12.25 0.00
CA GLY A 229 11.95 -12.52 -0.07
C GLY A 229 12.26 -13.88 -0.70
N GLU A 230 13.43 -13.99 -1.33
CA GLU A 230 13.90 -15.21 -2.00
C GLU A 230 13.84 -16.45 -1.10
N ASP A 231 14.18 -16.29 0.18
CA ASP A 231 14.28 -17.36 1.16
C ASP A 231 12.93 -17.97 1.54
N GLU A 232 11.81 -17.29 1.26
CA GLU A 232 10.45 -17.74 1.56
C GLU A 232 9.73 -18.36 0.37
N ILE A 233 10.27 -18.23 -0.85
CA ILE A 233 9.57 -18.62 -2.09
C ILE A 233 9.19 -20.10 -2.06
N ASP A 234 10.11 -20.98 -1.67
CA ASP A 234 9.91 -22.42 -1.65
C ASP A 234 8.69 -22.83 -0.80
N ASP A 235 8.58 -22.30 0.43
CA ASP A 235 7.50 -22.62 1.37
C ASP A 235 6.18 -21.96 0.96
N LEU A 236 6.23 -20.68 0.59
CA LEU A 236 5.05 -19.95 0.16
C LEU A 236 4.49 -20.51 -1.15
N ASN A 237 5.34 -20.99 -2.05
CA ASN A 237 4.89 -21.60 -3.29
C ASN A 237 4.01 -22.83 -3.05
N ALA A 238 4.40 -23.70 -2.12
CA ALA A 238 3.60 -24.86 -1.74
C ALA A 238 2.27 -24.45 -1.08
N LEU A 239 2.30 -23.48 -0.17
CA LEU A 239 1.11 -22.98 0.52
C LEU A 239 0.13 -22.27 -0.43
N PHE A 240 0.64 -21.45 -1.35
CA PHE A 240 -0.17 -20.74 -2.36
C PHE A 240 -0.80 -21.74 -3.32
N ALA A 241 -0.06 -22.73 -3.79
CA ALA A 241 -0.59 -23.77 -4.68
C ALA A 241 -1.74 -24.54 -4.00
N ALA A 242 -1.54 -24.98 -2.76
CA ALA A 242 -2.56 -25.67 -1.99
C ALA A 242 -3.79 -24.80 -1.75
N PHE A 243 -3.60 -23.52 -1.38
CA PHE A 243 -4.71 -22.59 -1.13
C PHE A 243 -5.51 -22.30 -2.40
N ASN A 244 -4.82 -22.06 -3.52
CA ASN A 244 -5.43 -21.84 -4.82
C ASN A 244 -6.31 -23.03 -5.24
N GLN A 245 -5.80 -24.25 -5.08
CA GLN A 245 -6.55 -25.46 -5.38
C GLN A 245 -7.79 -25.61 -4.48
N ALA A 246 -7.66 -25.32 -3.19
CA ALA A 246 -8.74 -25.50 -2.22
C ALA A 246 -9.85 -24.44 -2.32
N HIS A 247 -9.51 -23.21 -2.74
CA HIS A 247 -10.40 -22.07 -2.67
C HIS A 247 -10.72 -21.41 -4.02
N GLY A 248 -10.20 -21.93 -5.13
CA GLY A 248 -10.45 -21.38 -6.47
C GLY A 248 -9.86 -20.00 -6.67
N THR A 249 -8.79 -19.66 -5.95
CA THR A 249 -8.05 -18.41 -6.09
C THR A 249 -6.87 -18.58 -7.04
N ALA A 250 -6.28 -17.46 -7.46
CA ALA A 250 -5.03 -17.46 -8.21
C ALA A 250 -4.04 -16.46 -7.58
N TYR A 251 -3.54 -16.81 -6.41
CA TYR A 251 -2.49 -16.08 -5.71
C TYR A 251 -1.15 -16.48 -6.29
N ARG A 252 -0.31 -15.48 -6.57
CA ARG A 252 0.97 -15.62 -7.26
C ARG A 252 2.05 -14.84 -6.50
N LEU A 253 3.28 -15.31 -6.60
CA LEU A 253 4.44 -14.72 -5.95
C LEU A 253 5.25 -13.87 -6.93
N LEU A 254 5.84 -12.80 -6.41
CA LEU A 254 6.92 -12.06 -7.03
C LEU A 254 8.16 -12.20 -6.13
N ALA A 255 9.29 -12.56 -6.74
CA ALA A 255 10.57 -12.64 -6.04
C ALA A 255 11.09 -11.23 -5.79
N HIS A 256 11.04 -10.79 -4.54
CA HIS A 256 11.50 -9.48 -4.12
C HIS A 256 13.03 -9.49 -3.98
N THR A 257 13.68 -8.61 -4.74
CA THR A 257 15.12 -8.37 -4.62
C THR A 257 15.48 -7.64 -3.32
N ALA A 258 16.64 -7.91 -2.75
CA ALA A 258 17.13 -7.20 -1.57
C ALA A 258 17.46 -5.70 -1.81
N HIS A 259 17.14 -5.13 -2.99
CA HIS A 259 17.83 -3.96 -3.51
C HIS A 259 17.25 -2.59 -3.12
N GLY A 260 18.11 -1.75 -2.56
CA GLY A 260 17.84 -0.37 -2.13
C GLY A 260 18.92 0.10 -1.15
N TYR A 261 19.45 -0.85 -0.36
CA TYR A 261 20.42 -0.64 0.70
C TYR A 261 21.71 -1.47 0.54
N THR A 262 21.85 -2.24 -0.53
CA THR A 262 22.98 -3.16 -0.74
C THR A 262 23.97 -2.65 -1.80
N ALA A 263 25.19 -3.17 -1.78
CA ALA A 263 26.15 -2.98 -2.87
C ALA A 263 25.83 -3.90 -4.08
N LEU A 264 26.48 -3.65 -5.22
CA LEU A 264 26.24 -4.39 -6.47
C LEU A 264 26.53 -5.89 -6.35
N THR A 265 27.58 -6.30 -5.63
CA THR A 265 27.95 -7.71 -5.49
C THR A 265 26.88 -8.52 -4.73
N PRO A 266 26.40 -8.09 -3.55
CA PRO A 266 25.24 -8.72 -2.90
C PRO A 266 23.99 -8.76 -3.78
N PHE A 267 23.70 -7.70 -4.53
CA PHE A 267 22.56 -7.66 -5.46
C PHE A 267 22.64 -8.75 -6.53
N ASN A 268 23.79 -8.88 -7.19
CA ASN A 268 23.98 -9.89 -8.22
C ASN A 268 23.92 -11.32 -7.65
N LYS A 269 24.38 -11.52 -6.41
CA LYS A 269 24.24 -12.80 -5.72
C LYS A 269 22.77 -13.14 -5.45
N ASP A 270 21.99 -12.15 -5.02
CA ASP A 270 20.55 -12.29 -4.78
C ASP A 270 19.79 -12.63 -6.08
N LEU A 271 20.06 -11.91 -7.17
CA LEU A 271 19.50 -12.24 -8.50
C LEU A 271 19.85 -13.66 -8.95
N ALA A 272 21.08 -14.12 -8.70
CA ALA A 272 21.50 -15.48 -9.01
C ALA A 272 20.74 -16.53 -8.18
N ALA A 273 20.40 -16.23 -6.92
CA ALA A 273 19.56 -17.11 -6.10
C ALA A 273 18.12 -17.14 -6.61
N ILE A 274 17.53 -15.96 -6.88
CA ILE A 274 16.19 -15.81 -7.47
C ILE A 274 16.07 -16.60 -8.78
N ARG A 275 17.09 -16.56 -9.63
CA ARG A 275 17.13 -17.30 -10.91
C ARG A 275 16.84 -18.79 -10.74
N THR A 276 17.29 -19.40 -9.65
CA THR A 276 17.11 -20.85 -9.40
C THR A 276 15.65 -21.25 -9.20
N HIS A 277 14.78 -20.31 -8.83
CA HIS A 277 13.34 -20.57 -8.67
C HIS A 277 12.59 -20.60 -10.01
N PHE A 278 13.19 -20.07 -11.08
CA PHE A 278 12.67 -20.14 -12.44
C PHE A 278 13.19 -21.36 -13.21
N GLU A 279 13.97 -22.23 -12.57
CA GLU A 279 14.44 -23.48 -13.18
C GLU A 279 13.32 -24.54 -13.26
N LEU A 280 13.51 -25.53 -14.12
CA LEU A 280 12.58 -26.64 -14.33
C LEU A 280 13.13 -27.92 -13.70
N ASP A 281 12.27 -28.65 -12.98
CA ASP A 281 12.52 -30.02 -12.55
C ASP A 281 11.96 -30.97 -13.63
N GLY A 282 12.82 -31.29 -14.61
CA GLY A 282 12.39 -31.94 -15.85
C GLY A 282 11.57 -30.98 -16.72
N ASP A 283 10.29 -31.29 -16.93
CA ASP A 283 9.36 -30.44 -17.69
C ASP A 283 8.46 -29.57 -16.79
N THR A 284 8.64 -29.63 -15.47
CA THR A 284 7.75 -28.93 -14.51
C THR A 284 8.47 -27.73 -13.90
N PRO A 285 7.82 -26.55 -13.81
CA PRO A 285 8.34 -25.43 -13.04
C PRO A 285 8.65 -25.81 -11.60
N LYS A 286 9.84 -25.46 -11.11
CA LYS A 286 10.20 -25.67 -9.69
C LYS A 286 9.25 -24.91 -8.76
N SER A 287 8.96 -23.65 -9.08
CA SER A 287 8.13 -22.75 -8.27
C SER A 287 6.92 -22.25 -9.07
N PRO A 288 5.92 -23.09 -9.40
CA PRO A 288 4.84 -22.75 -10.35
C PRO A 288 4.01 -21.50 -10.00
N THR A 289 3.92 -21.11 -8.72
CA THR A 289 3.20 -19.89 -8.32
C THR A 289 4.04 -18.62 -8.44
N LEU A 290 5.35 -18.72 -8.67
CA LEU A 290 6.25 -17.60 -8.93
C LEU A 290 6.05 -17.10 -10.36
N VAL A 291 5.61 -15.86 -10.52
CA VAL A 291 5.26 -15.31 -11.84
C VAL A 291 6.17 -14.16 -12.26
N GLY A 292 7.10 -13.74 -11.41
CA GLY A 292 7.85 -12.53 -11.68
C GLY A 292 8.87 -12.16 -10.63
N ILE A 293 9.52 -11.03 -10.89
CA ILE A 293 10.55 -10.42 -10.04
C ILE A 293 10.08 -9.02 -9.67
N ASP A 294 10.19 -8.71 -8.38
CA ASP A 294 9.94 -7.40 -7.80
C ASP A 294 11.30 -6.71 -7.52
N LEU A 295 11.66 -5.78 -8.40
CA LEU A 295 12.84 -4.94 -8.25
C LEU A 295 12.50 -3.79 -7.31
N LEU A 296 13.03 -3.87 -6.09
CA LEU A 296 12.83 -2.84 -5.09
C LEU A 296 13.57 -1.56 -5.48
N GLY A 297 12.89 -0.45 -5.23
CA GLY A 297 13.33 0.87 -5.60
C GLY A 297 14.23 1.40 -4.50
N ALA A 298 15.32 2.05 -4.87
CA ALA A 298 16.04 2.85 -3.90
C ALA A 298 15.32 4.20 -3.75
N GLU A 299 14.52 4.36 -2.70
CA GLU A 299 13.85 5.64 -2.39
C GLU A 299 14.86 6.79 -2.21
N THR A 300 16.08 6.46 -1.78
CA THR A 300 17.13 7.43 -1.42
C THR A 300 18.41 7.28 -2.26
N ARG A 301 18.42 6.43 -3.29
CA ARG A 301 19.57 6.19 -4.20
C ARG A 301 19.08 5.82 -5.60
N THR A 302 20.01 5.54 -6.51
CA THR A 302 19.68 5.09 -7.86
C THR A 302 19.63 3.57 -7.91
N GLY A 303 18.54 2.99 -8.39
CA GLY A 303 18.41 1.53 -8.58
C GLY A 303 19.41 0.97 -9.60
N PHE A 304 19.75 -0.33 -9.47
CA PHE A 304 20.63 -1.04 -10.40
C PHE A 304 19.89 -1.53 -11.66
N TYR A 305 19.16 -0.64 -12.34
CA TYR A 305 18.31 -0.98 -13.49
C TYR A 305 19.10 -1.62 -14.65
N ARG A 306 20.33 -1.15 -14.88
CA ARG A 306 21.19 -1.69 -15.94
C ARG A 306 21.57 -3.14 -15.66
N ASP A 307 22.11 -3.41 -14.47
CA ASP A 307 22.51 -4.75 -14.06
C ASP A 307 21.30 -5.70 -14.01
N PHE A 308 20.15 -5.21 -13.56
CA PHE A 308 18.89 -5.94 -13.59
C PHE A 308 18.51 -6.36 -15.02
N PHE A 309 18.49 -5.43 -15.99
CA PHE A 309 18.15 -5.78 -17.38
C PHE A 309 19.20 -6.66 -18.05
N THR A 310 20.49 -6.48 -17.74
CA THR A 310 21.54 -7.40 -18.18
C THR A 310 21.30 -8.82 -17.66
N PHE A 311 20.92 -8.98 -16.39
CA PHE A 311 20.55 -10.26 -15.80
C PHE A 311 19.31 -10.88 -16.48
N VAL A 312 18.24 -10.10 -16.63
CA VAL A 312 16.98 -10.55 -17.23
C VAL A 312 17.21 -11.03 -18.66
N LEU A 313 17.86 -10.21 -19.48
CA LEU A 313 18.14 -10.53 -20.89
C LEU A 313 19.18 -11.65 -21.03
N GLY A 314 20.17 -11.72 -20.14
CA GLY A 314 21.13 -12.82 -20.07
C GLY A 314 20.49 -14.17 -19.72
N SER A 315 19.35 -14.14 -19.03
CA SER A 315 18.57 -15.33 -18.64
C SER A 315 17.33 -15.55 -19.51
N LEU A 316 17.21 -14.86 -20.65
CA LEU A 316 16.05 -14.93 -21.54
C LEU A 316 15.62 -16.37 -21.91
N PRO A 317 16.53 -17.30 -22.29
CA PRO A 317 16.13 -18.67 -22.63
C PRO A 317 15.46 -19.41 -21.46
N LEU A 318 15.93 -19.16 -20.23
CA LEU A 318 15.37 -19.75 -19.02
C LEU A 318 13.94 -19.22 -18.79
N PHE A 319 13.76 -17.91 -18.79
CA PHE A 319 12.44 -17.29 -18.58
C PHE A 319 11.44 -17.68 -19.67
N LYS A 320 11.88 -17.79 -20.92
CA LYS A 320 11.04 -18.28 -22.02
C LYS A 320 10.61 -19.73 -21.80
N SER A 321 11.58 -20.62 -21.53
CA SER A 321 11.27 -22.03 -21.25
C SER A 321 10.37 -22.19 -20.03
N TYR A 322 10.56 -21.36 -19.00
CA TYR A 322 9.72 -21.34 -17.81
C TYR A 322 8.28 -20.94 -18.13
N ALA A 323 8.08 -19.82 -18.83
CA ALA A 323 6.74 -19.34 -19.21
C ALA A 323 6.03 -20.33 -20.15
N ASP A 324 6.75 -20.93 -21.10
CA ASP A 324 6.19 -21.92 -22.03
C ASP A 324 5.72 -23.21 -21.31
N LYS A 325 6.38 -23.58 -20.21
CA LYS A 325 6.09 -24.79 -19.42
C LYS A 325 5.19 -24.54 -18.22
N ASN A 326 5.02 -23.30 -17.80
CA ASN A 326 4.16 -22.93 -16.69
C ASN A 326 2.77 -22.52 -17.20
N PRO A 327 1.73 -23.35 -17.04
CA PRO A 327 0.37 -23.00 -17.49
C PRO A 327 -0.21 -21.77 -16.80
N ASP A 328 0.35 -21.40 -15.63
CA ASP A 328 -0.04 -20.28 -14.80
C ASP A 328 0.86 -19.05 -14.99
N THR A 329 1.75 -19.02 -15.99
CA THR A 329 2.59 -17.85 -16.32
C THR A 329 2.79 -17.73 -17.83
N ARG A 330 1.98 -16.90 -18.50
CA ARG A 330 2.19 -16.56 -19.94
C ARG A 330 3.33 -15.58 -20.15
N LYS A 331 3.54 -14.67 -19.20
CA LYS A 331 4.61 -13.67 -19.18
C LYS A 331 5.16 -13.51 -17.77
N VAL A 332 6.48 -13.50 -17.66
CA VAL A 332 7.21 -13.17 -16.45
C VAL A 332 7.05 -11.68 -16.16
N VAL A 333 6.48 -11.35 -15.01
CA VAL A 333 6.26 -9.97 -14.57
C VAL A 333 7.56 -9.39 -14.02
N LEU A 334 7.99 -8.27 -14.58
CA LEU A 334 9.08 -7.45 -14.07
C LEU A 334 8.45 -6.21 -13.43
N HIS A 335 8.23 -6.27 -12.11
CA HIS A 335 7.74 -5.14 -11.34
C HIS A 335 8.94 -4.30 -10.87
N ILE A 336 8.90 -3.00 -11.13
CA ILE A 336 10.01 -2.07 -10.87
C ILE A 336 9.49 -0.92 -10.02
N HIS A 337 9.93 -0.84 -8.77
CA HIS A 337 9.69 0.32 -7.93
C HIS A 337 10.56 1.50 -8.40
N CYS A 338 9.93 2.62 -8.72
CA CYS A 338 10.61 3.88 -9.00
C CYS A 338 10.47 4.81 -7.79
N GLY A 339 11.28 4.55 -6.76
CA GLY A 339 11.10 5.09 -5.40
C GLY A 339 10.81 6.60 -5.33
N GLU A 340 9.67 6.93 -4.72
CA GLU A 340 9.23 8.27 -4.32
C GLU A 340 9.04 8.37 -2.78
N GLY A 341 9.91 7.70 -2.02
CA GLY A 341 9.79 7.58 -0.58
C GLY A 341 10.44 8.71 0.22
N THR A 342 9.93 8.95 1.43
CA THR A 342 10.30 10.12 2.23
C THR A 342 11.58 9.95 3.06
N GLY A 343 12.26 8.80 3.06
CA GLY A 343 13.35 8.47 4.01
C GLY A 343 14.66 9.29 3.93
N ILE A 344 14.67 10.45 3.29
CA ILE A 344 15.90 11.04 2.71
C ILE A 344 16.53 12.17 3.55
N SER A 345 15.80 12.83 4.45
CA SER A 345 16.33 13.97 5.21
C SER A 345 16.70 13.62 6.66
N ASP A 346 17.58 14.43 7.26
CA ASP A 346 17.88 14.37 8.71
C ASP A 346 16.62 14.51 9.59
N ASN A 347 15.54 15.10 9.05
CA ASN A 347 14.27 15.26 9.77
C ASN A 347 13.40 13.99 9.75
N ASN A 348 13.79 12.96 9.00
CA ASN A 348 13.06 11.70 8.86
C ASN A 348 13.64 10.63 9.79
N ARG A 349 13.72 11.00 11.07
CA ARG A 349 14.21 10.19 12.18
C ARG A 349 13.15 10.13 13.28
N SER A 350 13.25 9.13 14.15
CA SER A 350 12.59 9.14 15.46
C SER A 350 13.07 10.32 16.32
N LEU A 351 12.43 10.65 17.45
CA LEU A 351 12.93 11.70 18.35
C LEU A 351 14.33 11.40 18.89
N CYS A 352 14.57 10.15 19.29
CA CYS A 352 15.84 9.63 19.78
C CYS A 352 16.90 9.68 18.68
N GLY A 353 16.59 9.23 17.47
CA GLY A 353 17.53 9.29 16.36
C GLY A 353 17.84 10.72 15.94
N TYR A 354 16.83 11.60 15.94
CA TYR A 354 17.02 13.03 15.69
C TYR A 354 17.92 13.67 16.74
N PHE A 355 17.72 13.34 18.02
CA PHE A 355 18.60 13.79 19.10
C PHE A 355 20.02 13.28 18.93
N LEU A 356 20.22 11.97 18.72
CA LEU A 356 21.55 11.37 18.57
C LEU A 356 22.31 11.88 17.33
N ARG A 357 21.57 12.29 16.28
CA ARG A 357 22.10 12.95 15.09
C ARG A 357 22.57 14.38 15.38
N ASN A 358 21.71 15.20 16.01
CA ASN A 358 21.86 16.65 16.02
C ASN A 358 22.42 17.22 17.34
N ALA A 359 22.44 16.45 18.43
CA ALA A 359 22.94 16.95 19.71
C ALA A 359 24.47 17.04 19.71
N THR A 360 25.00 18.24 19.99
CA THR A 360 26.45 18.49 20.07
C THR A 360 26.99 18.42 21.50
N HIS A 361 26.21 18.79 22.53
CA HIS A 361 26.70 19.00 23.90
C HIS A 361 25.74 18.51 25.01
N VAL A 362 24.96 17.47 24.76
CA VAL A 362 23.97 16.98 25.76
C VAL A 362 24.41 15.65 26.34
N GLU A 363 24.44 15.56 27.67
CA GLU A 363 24.57 14.28 28.37
C GLU A 363 23.34 13.40 28.06
N PRO A 364 23.51 12.21 27.46
CA PRO A 364 22.39 11.34 27.09
C PRO A 364 21.44 11.05 28.25
N ALA A 365 21.97 10.93 29.47
CA ALA A 365 21.16 10.71 30.67
C ALA A 365 20.16 11.86 30.94
N ALA A 366 20.53 13.11 30.68
CA ALA A 366 19.62 14.25 30.82
C ALA A 366 18.51 14.23 29.77
N PHE A 367 18.86 13.82 28.54
CA PHE A 367 17.89 13.66 27.46
C PHE A 367 16.82 12.59 27.80
N TYR A 368 17.22 11.38 28.17
CA TYR A 368 16.27 10.30 28.46
C TYR A 368 15.40 10.60 29.68
N ARG A 369 15.92 11.29 30.71
CA ARG A 369 15.10 11.80 31.83
C ARG A 369 14.00 12.74 31.35
N ASN A 370 14.36 13.73 30.53
CA ASN A 370 13.39 14.68 29.99
C ASN A 370 12.39 14.00 29.05
N LEU A 371 12.84 13.05 28.22
CA LEU A 371 11.98 12.30 27.31
C LEU A 371 10.97 11.43 28.06
N CYS A 372 11.38 10.71 29.10
CA CYS A 372 10.46 9.91 29.91
C CYS A 372 9.41 10.78 30.62
N ALA A 373 9.85 11.89 31.25
CA ALA A 373 8.95 12.83 31.90
C ALA A 373 7.96 13.47 30.90
N TYR A 374 8.46 13.83 29.71
CA TYR A 374 7.66 14.34 28.61
C TYR A 374 6.63 13.31 28.14
N ALA A 375 7.04 12.08 27.91
CA ALA A 375 6.15 11.01 27.45
C ALA A 375 5.01 10.75 28.45
N TYR A 376 5.34 10.70 29.74
CA TYR A 376 4.35 10.51 30.80
C TYR A 376 3.40 11.71 30.94
N LYS A 377 3.91 12.94 30.82
CA LYS A 377 3.07 14.15 30.78
C LYS A 377 2.08 14.11 29.62
N CYS A 378 2.53 13.74 28.42
CA CYS A 378 1.68 13.62 27.24
C CYS A 378 0.61 12.53 27.41
N TYR A 379 0.99 11.40 28.03
CA TYR A 379 0.05 10.35 28.40
C TYR A 379 -1.04 10.85 29.36
N ALA A 380 -0.65 11.49 30.46
CA ALA A 380 -1.60 12.06 31.42
C ALA A 380 -2.52 13.12 30.77
N ASN A 381 -1.96 14.02 29.96
CA ASN A 381 -2.72 15.02 29.21
C ASN A 381 -3.75 14.37 28.28
N THR A 382 -3.36 13.30 27.58
CA THR A 382 -4.25 12.61 26.64
C THR A 382 -5.47 12.03 27.34
N LEU A 383 -5.26 11.38 28.50
CA LEU A 383 -6.34 10.85 29.33
C LEU A 383 -7.28 11.96 29.82
N LEU A 384 -6.73 13.09 30.28
CA LEU A 384 -7.53 14.24 30.73
C LEU A 384 -8.35 14.86 29.59
N GLN A 385 -7.82 14.91 28.37
CA GLN A 385 -8.49 15.46 27.20
C GLN A 385 -9.49 14.49 26.54
N GLY A 386 -9.43 13.19 26.86
CA GLY A 386 -10.24 12.13 26.25
C GLY A 386 -11.74 12.47 26.15
N PRO A 387 -12.40 12.86 27.25
CA PRO A 387 -13.83 13.20 27.25
C PRO A 387 -14.18 14.37 26.32
N VAL A 388 -13.33 15.40 26.27
CA VAL A 388 -13.53 16.57 25.40
C VAL A 388 -13.43 16.17 23.93
N LYS A 389 -12.39 15.42 23.56
CA LYS A 389 -12.19 14.93 22.18
C LYS A 389 -13.34 14.00 21.75
N GLN A 390 -13.87 13.16 22.64
CA GLN A 390 -15.04 12.33 22.35
C GLN A 390 -16.31 13.15 22.10
N ARG A 391 -16.56 14.18 22.92
CA ARG A 391 -17.68 15.10 22.71
C ARG A 391 -17.58 15.82 21.37
N ASP A 392 -16.41 16.33 21.02
CA ASP A 392 -16.21 17.06 19.77
C ASP A 392 -16.38 16.15 18.53
N LYS A 393 -15.99 14.87 18.63
CA LYS A 393 -16.27 13.87 17.58
C LYS A 393 -17.76 13.60 17.43
N ARG A 394 -18.49 13.41 18.54
CA ARG A 394 -19.97 13.26 18.54
C ARG A 394 -20.65 14.43 17.84
N ASN A 395 -20.21 15.65 18.16
CA ASN A 395 -20.73 16.87 17.54
C ASN A 395 -20.44 16.96 16.03
N ARG A 396 -19.44 16.22 15.53
CA ARG A 396 -19.09 16.12 14.10
C ARG A 396 -19.76 14.94 13.39
N GLY A 397 -20.61 14.17 14.06
CA GLY A 397 -21.29 13.01 13.47
C GLY A 397 -20.34 11.84 13.13
N LEU A 398 -19.12 11.82 13.66
CA LEU A 398 -18.18 10.72 13.46
C LEU A 398 -18.55 9.54 14.37
N SER A 399 -18.54 8.31 13.83
CA SER A 399 -18.85 7.09 14.60
C SER A 399 -18.01 7.00 15.89
N THR A 400 -18.69 6.67 16.99
CA THR A 400 -18.16 6.64 18.36
C THR A 400 -17.71 5.26 18.83
N ASP A 401 -17.91 4.22 18.02
CA ASP A 401 -18.19 2.88 18.56
C ASP A 401 -16.94 2.07 18.96
N ASP A 402 -15.73 2.63 18.85
CA ASP A 402 -14.49 1.87 19.11
C ASP A 402 -13.26 2.74 19.44
N HIS A 403 -13.44 3.85 20.19
CA HIS A 403 -12.33 4.80 20.43
C HIS A 403 -11.68 4.65 21.80
N SER A 404 -10.46 4.15 21.79
CA SER A 404 -9.53 4.18 22.93
C SER A 404 -9.40 5.59 23.53
N ALA A 405 -9.34 5.70 24.86
CA ALA A 405 -9.05 6.95 25.56
C ALA A 405 -7.69 7.55 25.13
N LEU A 406 -6.81 6.73 24.53
CA LEU A 406 -5.49 7.10 24.05
C LEU A 406 -5.44 7.50 22.58
N ALA A 407 -6.57 7.61 21.87
CA ALA A 407 -6.64 7.86 20.43
C ALA A 407 -6.01 9.19 19.91
N GLY A 408 -5.34 9.96 20.77
CA GLY A 408 -4.54 11.14 20.42
C GLY A 408 -3.16 11.19 21.08
N LEU A 409 -2.67 10.10 21.69
CA LEU A 409 -1.40 10.12 22.42
C LEU A 409 -0.21 10.46 21.51
N PHE A 410 -0.16 9.92 20.31
CA PHE A 410 0.92 10.25 19.35
C PHE A 410 0.80 11.68 18.80
N ASP A 411 -0.43 12.20 18.68
CA ASP A 411 -0.64 13.61 18.34
C ASP A 411 -0.11 14.51 19.47
N GLU A 412 -0.41 14.19 20.75
CA GLU A 412 0.14 14.91 21.90
C GLU A 412 1.67 14.80 21.97
N LEU A 413 2.24 13.60 21.77
CA LEU A 413 3.69 13.36 21.84
C LEU A 413 4.50 14.07 20.75
N PHE A 414 3.95 14.21 19.54
CA PHE A 414 4.76 14.59 18.37
C PHE A 414 4.25 15.84 17.64
N GLN A 415 3.07 16.35 17.98
CA GLN A 415 2.45 17.47 17.28
C GLN A 415 1.99 18.57 18.23
N ASP A 416 1.10 18.25 19.17
CA ASP A 416 0.45 19.26 20.02
C ASP A 416 1.39 19.73 21.15
N ASN A 417 2.44 18.96 21.41
CA ASN A 417 3.48 19.27 22.36
C ASN A 417 4.86 19.14 21.70
N SER A 418 5.89 19.73 22.34
CA SER A 418 7.25 19.64 21.84
C SER A 418 8.25 19.50 22.96
N LEU A 419 9.24 18.63 22.77
CA LEU A 419 10.34 18.45 23.68
C LEU A 419 11.56 19.27 23.20
N THR A 420 12.02 20.19 24.05
CA THR A 420 13.27 20.92 23.84
C THR A 420 14.26 20.52 24.93
N VAL A 421 15.44 20.05 24.52
CA VAL A 421 16.52 19.67 25.44
C VAL A 421 17.77 20.44 25.05
N ALA A 422 18.32 21.22 26.00
CA ALA A 422 19.52 22.03 25.80
C ALA A 422 19.47 22.93 24.53
N GLY A 423 18.32 23.55 24.27
CA GLY A 423 18.12 24.42 23.11
C GLY A 423 17.80 23.68 21.80
N LEU A 424 17.91 22.35 21.75
CA LEU A 424 17.50 21.54 20.60
C LEU A 424 16.01 21.18 20.73
N ARG A 425 15.17 21.73 19.85
CA ARG A 425 13.77 21.31 19.70
C ARG A 425 13.73 20.05 18.85
N LEU A 426 13.27 18.96 19.45
CA LEU A 426 13.22 17.66 18.80
C LEU A 426 12.04 17.57 17.84
N ARG A 427 12.25 16.81 16.75
CA ARG A 427 11.24 16.55 15.72
C ARG A 427 11.21 15.05 15.44
N ARG A 428 10.02 14.48 15.30
CA ARG A 428 9.84 13.11 14.85
C ARG A 428 9.33 13.14 13.42
N PHE A 429 10.08 12.51 12.54
CA PHE A 429 9.70 12.10 11.18
C PHE A 429 8.87 13.16 10.42
N ASP A 430 9.51 14.27 10.07
CA ASP A 430 8.86 15.40 9.38
C ASP A 430 8.98 15.28 7.86
N ILE A 431 8.08 14.48 7.29
CA ILE A 431 7.97 14.26 5.84
C ILE A 431 7.62 15.53 5.07
N THR A 432 7.07 16.55 5.74
CA THR A 432 6.62 17.80 5.11
C THR A 432 7.69 18.89 5.13
N SER A 433 8.88 18.59 5.63
CA SER A 433 10.00 19.52 5.57
C SER A 433 10.41 19.80 4.12
N ALA A 434 10.71 21.06 3.82
CA ALA A 434 11.15 21.48 2.48
C ALA A 434 12.36 20.68 1.97
N THR A 435 13.27 20.30 2.87
CA THR A 435 14.40 19.42 2.56
C THR A 435 13.94 18.03 2.12
N THR A 436 12.97 17.43 2.83
CA THR A 436 12.42 16.12 2.43
C THR A 436 11.78 16.22 1.05
N GLN A 437 10.87 17.17 0.85
CA GLN A 437 10.17 17.35 -0.43
C GLN A 437 11.15 17.52 -1.60
N SER A 438 12.19 18.35 -1.42
CA SER A 438 13.20 18.58 -2.46
C SER A 438 13.99 17.31 -2.79
N LEU A 439 14.35 16.53 -1.78
CA LEU A 439 15.09 15.29 -1.97
C LEU A 439 14.22 14.22 -2.64
N VAL A 440 12.97 14.03 -2.20
CA VAL A 440 12.04 13.08 -2.83
C VAL A 440 11.91 13.40 -4.32
N ALA A 441 11.66 14.66 -4.67
CA ALA A 441 11.55 15.09 -6.06
C ALA A 441 12.84 14.84 -6.87
N TYR A 442 14.01 15.06 -6.27
CA TYR A 442 15.31 14.81 -6.90
C TYR A 442 15.55 13.31 -7.18
N TYR A 443 15.29 12.44 -6.20
CA TYR A 443 15.50 11.00 -6.36
C TYR A 443 14.47 10.38 -7.29
N ALA A 444 13.21 10.82 -7.24
CA ALA A 444 12.18 10.43 -8.21
C ALA A 444 12.65 10.72 -9.65
N ARG A 445 13.13 11.95 -9.90
CA ARG A 445 13.66 12.35 -11.22
C ARG A 445 14.85 11.50 -11.63
N THR A 446 15.80 11.33 -10.73
CA THR A 446 17.04 10.59 -10.99
C THR A 446 16.77 9.11 -11.28
N ASN A 447 15.87 8.48 -10.53
CA ASN A 447 15.46 7.09 -10.74
C ASN A 447 14.81 6.90 -12.10
N ILE A 448 13.89 7.78 -12.49
CA ILE A 448 13.23 7.73 -13.80
C ILE A 448 14.21 7.95 -14.96
N MET A 449 15.14 8.89 -14.82
CA MET A 449 16.18 9.11 -15.83
C MET A 449 17.10 7.89 -15.98
N ASN A 450 17.46 7.25 -14.88
CA ASN A 450 18.32 6.07 -14.91
C ASN A 450 17.60 4.83 -15.42
N LEU A 451 16.32 4.64 -15.07
CA LEU A 451 15.48 3.61 -15.68
C LEU A 451 15.39 3.81 -17.19
N SER A 452 15.14 5.05 -17.64
CA SER A 452 15.08 5.40 -19.06
C SER A 452 16.41 5.11 -19.77
N ARG A 453 17.54 5.48 -19.18
CA ARG A 453 18.88 5.14 -19.71
C ARG A 453 19.11 3.65 -19.79
N ALA A 454 18.64 2.88 -18.81
CA ALA A 454 18.78 1.43 -18.80
C ALA A 454 17.88 0.76 -19.86
N LEU A 455 16.69 1.31 -20.10
CA LEU A 455 15.79 0.88 -21.18
C LEU A 455 16.34 1.22 -22.57
N ASP A 456 16.92 2.41 -22.73
CA ASP A 456 17.52 2.88 -23.99
C ASP A 456 18.90 2.27 -24.27
N ALA A 457 19.50 1.56 -23.31
CA ALA A 457 20.82 0.97 -23.48
C ALA A 457 20.81 -0.11 -24.58
N GLN A 458 21.88 -0.16 -25.36
CA GLN A 458 22.07 -1.08 -26.49
C GLN A 458 23.35 -1.90 -26.29
N ASP A 459 23.32 -3.17 -26.71
CA ASP A 459 24.53 -3.96 -26.92
C ASP A 459 25.08 -3.67 -28.33
N GLY A 460 26.03 -2.74 -28.42
CA GLY A 460 26.63 -2.32 -29.69
C GLY A 460 25.68 -1.47 -30.54
N GLN A 461 25.38 -1.92 -31.77
CA GLN A 461 24.44 -1.26 -32.70
C GLN A 461 23.08 -1.98 -32.77
N GLY A 462 22.79 -2.85 -31.80
CA GLY A 462 21.57 -3.66 -31.75
C GLY A 462 20.36 -2.90 -31.18
N PRO A 463 19.21 -3.58 -31.05
CA PRO A 463 18.02 -3.03 -30.41
C PRO A 463 18.31 -2.65 -28.96
N THR A 464 17.57 -1.65 -28.49
CA THR A 464 17.54 -1.21 -27.10
C THR A 464 17.01 -2.31 -26.18
N ASN A 465 17.30 -2.23 -24.88
CA ASN A 465 16.72 -3.13 -23.90
C ASN A 465 15.19 -3.05 -23.91
N TYR A 466 14.59 -1.86 -24.08
CA TYR A 466 13.14 -1.70 -24.22
C TYR A 466 12.58 -2.53 -25.37
N GLU A 467 13.16 -2.42 -26.57
CA GLU A 467 12.70 -3.18 -27.75
C GLU A 467 12.81 -4.69 -27.51
N ARG A 468 13.93 -5.16 -26.96
CA ARG A 468 14.14 -6.58 -26.64
C ARG A 468 13.17 -7.10 -25.58
N LEU A 469 12.84 -6.29 -24.58
CA LEU A 469 11.94 -6.67 -23.50
C LEU A 469 10.46 -6.62 -23.92
N THR A 470 10.13 -5.92 -25.00
CA THR A 470 8.73 -5.65 -25.41
C THR A 470 8.38 -6.15 -26.81
N GLU A 471 9.30 -6.84 -27.49
CA GLU A 471 9.01 -7.51 -28.75
C GLU A 471 7.83 -8.51 -28.62
N PRO A 472 7.08 -8.79 -29.70
CA PRO A 472 5.86 -9.61 -29.62
C PRO A 472 6.05 -10.97 -28.92
N ASP A 473 7.19 -11.62 -29.16
CA ASP A 473 7.53 -12.94 -28.61
C ASP A 473 8.30 -12.87 -27.28
N SER A 474 8.41 -11.68 -26.68
CA SER A 474 9.05 -11.49 -25.38
C SER A 474 8.26 -12.22 -24.29
N PRO A 475 8.94 -13.03 -23.44
CA PRO A 475 8.29 -13.67 -22.30
C PRO A 475 8.03 -12.68 -21.15
N PHE A 476 8.26 -11.37 -21.32
CA PHE A 476 8.18 -10.40 -20.23
C PHE A 476 6.98 -9.45 -20.35
N THR A 477 6.53 -8.98 -19.19
CA THR A 477 5.70 -7.78 -19.05
C THR A 477 6.33 -6.89 -17.99
N LEU A 478 6.30 -5.57 -18.20
CA LEU A 478 6.94 -4.61 -17.31
C LEU A 478 5.89 -3.74 -16.65
N ARG A 479 5.97 -3.62 -15.32
CA ARG A 479 5.16 -2.70 -14.54
C ARG A 479 6.04 -1.81 -13.68
N ILE A 480 5.67 -0.54 -13.58
CA ILE A 480 6.38 0.44 -12.76
C ILE A 480 5.51 0.85 -11.58
N GLY A 481 6.03 0.66 -10.37
CA GLY A 481 5.47 1.16 -9.12
C GLY A 481 5.94 2.59 -8.81
N HIS A 482 5.08 3.35 -8.13
CA HIS A 482 5.33 4.67 -7.52
C HIS A 482 5.92 5.81 -8.38
N ALA A 483 5.91 5.74 -9.71
CA ALA A 483 6.48 6.79 -10.59
C ALA A 483 5.60 8.04 -10.82
N TYR A 484 4.77 8.45 -9.84
CA TYR A 484 3.65 9.39 -10.02
C TYR A 484 4.02 10.67 -10.76
N HIS A 485 5.13 11.30 -10.42
CA HIS A 485 5.51 12.59 -11.05
C HIS A 485 5.94 12.49 -12.52
N TYR A 486 6.28 11.29 -13.01
CA TYR A 486 6.84 11.09 -14.35
C TYR A 486 6.12 10.02 -15.18
N ARG A 487 4.96 9.54 -14.72
CA ARG A 487 4.13 8.55 -15.44
C ARG A 487 3.89 8.97 -16.88
N ASN A 488 3.62 10.25 -17.12
CA ASN A 488 3.30 10.76 -18.47
C ASN A 488 4.49 10.66 -19.41
N TYR A 489 5.67 11.06 -18.93
CA TYR A 489 6.91 10.93 -19.68
C TYR A 489 7.20 9.46 -20.03
N ILE A 490 7.11 8.57 -19.04
CA ILE A 490 7.31 7.13 -19.23
C ILE A 490 6.28 6.55 -20.19
N ALA A 491 4.99 6.85 -20.00
CA ALA A 491 3.90 6.31 -20.80
C ALA A 491 3.95 6.75 -22.26
N SER A 492 4.45 7.96 -22.52
CA SER A 492 4.67 8.51 -23.87
C SER A 492 5.89 7.89 -24.54
N LYS A 493 7.03 7.82 -23.83
CA LYS A 493 8.28 7.31 -24.39
C LYS A 493 8.30 5.79 -24.55
N TYR A 494 7.64 5.07 -23.64
CA TYR A 494 7.62 3.61 -23.57
C TYR A 494 6.18 3.07 -23.53
N PRO A 495 5.49 3.01 -24.68
CA PRO A 495 4.06 2.64 -24.75
C PRO A 495 3.68 1.29 -24.13
N ALA A 496 4.60 0.31 -24.09
CA ALA A 496 4.34 -1.03 -23.56
C ALA A 496 4.45 -1.13 -22.02
N LEU A 497 4.98 -0.10 -21.35
CA LEU A 497 5.09 -0.06 -19.88
C LEU A 497 3.72 0.21 -19.23
N LEU A 498 3.44 -0.54 -18.17
CA LEU A 498 2.24 -0.44 -17.34
C LEU A 498 2.57 0.13 -15.97
N PHE A 499 1.56 0.55 -15.21
CA PHE A 499 1.73 1.05 -13.85
C PHE A 499 0.76 0.32 -12.92
N ASP A 500 1.23 -0.09 -11.75
CA ASP A 500 0.32 -0.33 -10.62
C ASP A 500 0.17 0.94 -9.79
N THR A 501 -1.04 1.19 -9.35
CA THR A 501 -1.43 2.44 -8.70
C THR A 501 -1.97 2.17 -7.32
N ASN A 502 -1.40 2.86 -6.34
CA ASN A 502 -1.89 3.00 -4.98
C ASN A 502 -2.10 4.49 -4.66
N LEU A 503 -3.28 4.88 -4.18
CA LEU A 503 -3.62 6.27 -3.82
C LEU A 503 -3.69 6.46 -2.30
N GLY A 504 -3.81 5.38 -1.52
CA GLY A 504 -4.08 5.40 -0.09
C GLY A 504 -2.87 5.45 0.82
N SER A 505 -1.70 4.97 0.39
CA SER A 505 -0.50 4.85 1.23
C SER A 505 0.17 6.21 1.46
N ASN A 506 -0.41 6.95 2.39
CA ASN A 506 -0.11 8.34 2.69
C ASN A 506 1.25 8.57 3.41
N PHE A 507 2.25 7.73 3.18
CA PHE A 507 3.59 7.92 3.72
C PHE A 507 4.71 7.74 2.67
N ILE A 508 4.45 7.10 1.51
CA ILE A 508 5.53 6.66 0.59
C ILE A 508 5.30 7.04 -0.88
N THR A 509 4.12 7.54 -1.24
CA THR A 509 3.76 7.73 -2.65
C THR A 509 3.76 9.20 -3.04
N GLY A 510 4.89 9.90 -2.95
CA GLY A 510 5.02 11.28 -3.43
C GLY A 510 4.13 12.33 -2.74
N ALA A 511 3.21 11.93 -1.85
CA ALA A 511 2.23 12.79 -1.20
C ALA A 511 2.88 13.80 -0.24
N ALA A 512 4.09 13.52 0.24
CA ALA A 512 4.88 14.52 0.96
C ALA A 512 5.10 15.80 0.13
N GLY A 513 5.23 15.68 -1.19
CA GLY A 513 5.30 16.81 -2.12
C GLY A 513 3.95 17.44 -2.46
N LEU A 514 2.82 16.80 -2.16
CA LEU A 514 1.46 17.29 -2.46
C LEU A 514 0.86 18.16 -1.34
N PHE A 515 1.48 18.18 -0.15
CA PHE A 515 0.98 18.98 0.97
C PHE A 515 2.06 19.91 1.49
N ASP A 516 1.74 21.20 1.52
CA ASP A 516 2.65 22.25 2.01
C ASP A 516 2.95 22.18 3.51
N SER A 517 2.19 21.38 4.27
CA SER A 517 2.41 21.20 5.71
C SER A 517 1.79 19.92 6.26
N ALA A 518 2.32 19.47 7.40
CA ALA A 518 1.75 18.37 8.18
C ALA A 518 0.28 18.59 8.58
N GLN A 519 -0.13 19.86 8.74
CA GLN A 519 -1.51 20.23 9.04
C GLN A 519 -2.41 20.10 7.81
N ALA A 520 -1.96 20.54 6.64
CA ALA A 520 -2.69 20.36 5.39
C ALA A 520 -2.92 18.86 5.12
N TYR A 521 -1.87 18.05 5.23
CA TYR A 521 -1.97 16.59 5.14
C TYR A 521 -2.99 15.98 6.13
N ARG A 522 -3.07 16.49 7.37
CA ARG A 522 -4.01 15.99 8.40
C ARG A 522 -5.46 16.34 8.10
N LEU A 523 -5.69 17.53 7.56
CA LEU A 523 -7.03 18.06 7.26
C LEU A 523 -7.64 17.39 6.03
N ASN A 524 -6.81 16.99 5.06
CA ASN A 524 -7.21 16.30 3.84
C ASN A 524 -7.50 14.80 4.06
N ARG A 525 -8.57 14.50 4.79
CA ARG A 525 -8.99 13.11 5.13
C ARG A 525 -9.88 12.47 4.07
N GLY A 526 -10.49 13.26 3.20
CA GLY A 526 -11.50 12.83 2.24
C GLY A 526 -11.06 11.64 1.40
N LEU A 527 -9.97 11.76 0.63
CA LEU A 527 -9.49 10.62 -0.18
C LEU A 527 -8.81 9.53 0.65
N ARG A 528 -7.99 9.90 1.65
CA ARG A 528 -7.25 8.91 2.43
C ARG A 528 -8.17 7.93 3.17
N HIS A 529 -9.14 8.46 3.90
CA HIS A 529 -10.05 7.65 4.73
C HIS A 529 -11.38 7.37 4.04
N LEU A 530 -11.58 7.88 2.81
CA LEU A 530 -12.86 7.89 2.11
C LEU A 530 -13.99 8.46 3.00
N ASN A 531 -13.61 9.35 3.91
CA ASN A 531 -14.48 9.96 4.92
C ASN A 531 -13.86 11.28 5.40
N GLY A 532 -14.51 12.41 5.07
CA GLY A 532 -14.09 13.77 5.41
C GLY A 532 -13.86 14.66 4.19
N PHE A 533 -13.13 15.76 4.39
CA PHE A 533 -12.89 16.77 3.36
C PHE A 533 -11.54 16.61 2.68
N ILE A 534 -11.45 17.04 1.42
CA ILE A 534 -10.21 17.23 0.67
C ILE A 534 -10.27 18.53 -0.14
N GLY A 535 -9.17 19.29 -0.21
CA GLY A 535 -9.05 20.50 -1.02
C GLY A 535 -9.09 20.19 -2.51
N THR A 536 -9.72 21.07 -3.29
CA THR A 536 -9.84 20.89 -4.75
C THR A 536 -8.50 20.97 -5.49
N ASP A 537 -7.54 21.73 -4.95
CA ASP A 537 -6.21 21.86 -5.55
C ASP A 537 -5.41 20.56 -5.43
N VAL A 538 -5.46 19.93 -4.24
CA VAL A 538 -4.87 18.59 -4.01
C VAL A 538 -5.50 17.55 -4.94
N LEU A 539 -6.83 17.59 -5.14
CA LEU A 539 -7.50 16.71 -6.10
C LEU A 539 -7.04 16.93 -7.54
N ARG A 540 -6.79 18.19 -7.94
CA ARG A 540 -6.30 18.52 -9.28
C ARG A 540 -4.88 18.03 -9.48
N GLU A 541 -3.99 18.28 -8.52
CA GLU A 541 -2.61 17.78 -8.56
C GLU A 541 -2.56 16.24 -8.62
N LEU A 542 -3.43 15.55 -7.88
CA LEU A 542 -3.57 14.09 -7.94
C LEU A 542 -4.10 13.62 -9.31
N ILE A 543 -5.07 14.33 -9.88
CA ILE A 543 -5.54 14.03 -11.25
C ILE A 543 -4.38 14.16 -12.22
N ASP A 544 -3.61 15.24 -12.17
CA ASP A 544 -2.54 15.50 -13.13
C ASP A 544 -1.38 14.50 -12.99
N ALA A 545 -1.03 14.12 -11.76
CA ALA A 545 0.03 13.14 -11.48
C ALA A 545 -0.38 11.69 -11.80
N VAL A 546 -1.63 11.30 -11.52
CA VAL A 546 -2.04 9.89 -11.56
C VAL A 546 -2.94 9.57 -12.74
N ALA A 547 -4.01 10.34 -12.91
CA ALA A 547 -5.06 10.07 -13.88
C ALA A 547 -4.81 10.73 -15.24
N TYR A 548 -3.96 11.77 -15.29
CA TYR A 548 -3.54 12.57 -16.43
C TYR A 548 -4.67 12.81 -17.44
N GLN A 549 -5.70 13.54 -16.96
CA GLN A 549 -6.96 13.78 -17.67
C GLN A 549 -6.96 15.07 -18.52
N GLY A 550 -5.82 15.76 -18.62
CA GLY A 550 -5.71 17.01 -19.35
C GLY A 550 -5.73 16.81 -20.87
N GLU A 551 -6.20 17.85 -21.59
CA GLU A 551 -6.28 17.85 -23.06
C GLU A 551 -4.88 17.82 -23.70
N GLU A 552 -3.83 18.27 -22.98
CA GLU A 552 -2.43 18.25 -23.41
C GLU A 552 -1.86 16.86 -23.65
N ARG A 553 -2.56 15.80 -23.20
CA ARG A 553 -2.22 14.41 -23.50
C ARG A 553 -2.49 14.03 -24.97
N LEU A 554 -3.45 14.71 -25.59
CA LEU A 554 -3.97 14.35 -26.90
C LEU A 554 -3.08 14.93 -28.00
N ASP A 555 -2.75 14.11 -28.98
CA ASP A 555 -2.16 14.62 -30.22
C ASP A 555 -3.24 15.22 -31.15
N GLN A 556 -2.82 15.93 -32.20
CA GLN A 556 -3.75 16.58 -33.12
C GLN A 556 -4.70 15.58 -33.81
N SER A 557 -4.22 14.38 -34.14
CA SER A 557 -5.04 13.33 -34.77
C SER A 557 -6.14 12.85 -33.81
N GLN A 558 -5.83 12.70 -32.53
CA GLN A 558 -6.78 12.33 -31.49
C GLN A 558 -7.79 13.45 -31.22
N ILE A 559 -7.36 14.72 -31.23
CA ILE A 559 -8.25 15.88 -31.10
C ILE A 559 -9.23 15.92 -32.29
N ASP A 560 -8.73 15.78 -33.52
CA ASP A 560 -9.54 15.79 -34.74
C ASP A 560 -10.54 14.62 -34.76
N TYR A 561 -10.10 13.44 -34.32
CA TYR A 561 -10.95 12.26 -34.13
C TYR A 561 -12.11 12.56 -33.20
N VAL A 562 -11.82 13.04 -31.99
CA VAL A 562 -12.82 13.35 -30.97
C VAL A 562 -13.75 14.47 -31.43
N TYR A 563 -13.22 15.49 -32.11
CA TYR A 563 -14.01 16.56 -32.72
C TYR A 563 -15.02 15.99 -33.73
N GLY A 564 -14.60 15.07 -34.59
CA GLY A 564 -15.48 14.37 -35.53
C GLY A 564 -16.65 13.65 -34.85
N LEU A 565 -16.43 13.07 -33.67
CA LEU A 565 -17.48 12.39 -32.89
C LEU A 565 -18.60 13.33 -32.40
N THR A 566 -18.34 14.63 -32.31
CA THR A 566 -19.30 15.62 -31.81
C THR A 566 -20.26 16.13 -32.89
N ALA A 567 -20.01 15.83 -34.17
CA ALA A 567 -20.77 16.35 -35.30
C ALA A 567 -22.23 15.85 -35.36
N GLY A 568 -22.54 14.73 -34.69
CA GLY A 568 -23.88 14.17 -34.59
C GLY A 568 -23.87 12.69 -34.26
N GLU A 569 -25.04 12.09 -34.05
CA GLU A 569 -25.18 10.68 -33.65
C GLU A 569 -24.65 9.71 -34.73
N ALA A 570 -24.94 9.98 -36.00
CA ALA A 570 -24.40 9.20 -37.11
C ALA A 570 -22.86 9.26 -37.17
N ALA A 571 -22.29 10.46 -36.99
CA ALA A 571 -20.83 10.67 -36.97
C ALA A 571 -20.18 9.97 -35.77
N PHE A 572 -20.85 9.98 -34.61
CA PHE A 572 -20.41 9.25 -33.42
C PHE A 572 -20.34 7.75 -33.71
N HIS A 573 -21.42 7.13 -34.20
CA HIS A 573 -21.43 5.69 -34.48
C HIS A 573 -20.43 5.28 -35.55
N GLN A 574 -20.27 6.08 -36.61
CA GLN A 574 -19.26 5.83 -37.64
C GLN A 574 -17.84 5.97 -37.08
N GLY A 575 -17.56 7.04 -36.32
CA GLY A 575 -16.25 7.27 -35.72
C GLY A 575 -15.87 6.22 -34.68
N MET A 576 -16.83 5.64 -33.95
CA MET A 576 -16.55 4.54 -33.01
C MET A 576 -15.99 3.28 -33.69
N GLN A 577 -16.17 3.11 -35.00
CA GLN A 577 -15.54 2.02 -35.77
C GLN A 577 -14.02 2.21 -35.90
N HIS A 578 -13.55 3.46 -35.87
CA HIS A 578 -12.15 3.84 -35.98
C HIS A 578 -11.45 3.97 -34.61
N PHE A 579 -12.17 3.84 -33.50
CA PHE A 579 -11.65 4.00 -32.14
C PHE A 579 -10.31 3.26 -31.88
N PRO A 580 -10.13 1.99 -32.29
CA PRO A 580 -8.86 1.29 -32.03
C PRO A 580 -7.63 1.92 -32.69
N GLN A 581 -7.81 2.68 -33.77
CA GLN A 581 -6.72 3.35 -34.51
C GLN A 581 -6.13 4.53 -33.74
N HIS A 582 -6.85 5.04 -32.75
CA HIS A 582 -6.46 6.19 -31.94
C HIS A 582 -5.97 5.80 -30.53
N LEU A 583 -5.96 4.51 -30.20
CA LEU A 583 -5.38 3.99 -28.97
C LEU A 583 -3.85 3.96 -29.02
N PRO A 584 -3.16 3.95 -27.86
CA PRO A 584 -1.71 3.83 -27.83
C PRO A 584 -1.24 2.57 -28.58
N PRO A 585 -0.16 2.65 -29.39
CA PRO A 585 0.39 1.49 -30.09
C PRO A 585 0.68 0.34 -29.13
N GLY A 586 0.38 -0.89 -29.57
CA GLY A 586 0.55 -2.09 -28.74
C GLY A 586 -0.55 -2.34 -27.72
N THR A 587 -1.62 -1.54 -27.69
CA THR A 587 -2.80 -1.83 -26.85
C THR A 587 -3.42 -3.17 -27.28
N PRO A 588 -3.52 -4.17 -26.38
CA PRO A 588 -4.14 -5.45 -26.72
C PRO A 588 -5.58 -5.28 -27.18
N ALA A 589 -6.01 -6.04 -28.19
CA ALA A 589 -7.37 -5.93 -28.75
C ALA A 589 -8.46 -6.08 -27.69
N ALA A 590 -8.30 -7.05 -26.76
CA ALA A 590 -9.22 -7.25 -25.65
C ALA A 590 -9.33 -6.03 -24.72
N ILE A 591 -8.23 -5.29 -24.50
CA ILE A 591 -8.22 -4.03 -23.75
C ILE A 591 -8.93 -2.94 -24.56
N GLY A 592 -8.58 -2.81 -25.85
CA GLY A 592 -9.16 -1.81 -26.75
C GLY A 592 -10.69 -1.90 -26.82
N ASP A 593 -11.25 -3.10 -26.87
CA ASP A 593 -12.70 -3.31 -26.85
C ASP A 593 -13.38 -2.83 -25.56
N ARG A 594 -12.75 -3.06 -24.40
CA ARG A 594 -13.27 -2.60 -23.10
C ARG A 594 -13.21 -1.08 -22.99
N LEU A 595 -12.13 -0.48 -23.48
CA LEU A 595 -11.99 0.97 -23.52
C LEU A 595 -13.01 1.62 -24.44
N ARG A 596 -13.24 1.03 -25.62
CA ARG A 596 -14.25 1.48 -26.58
C ARG A 596 -15.64 1.46 -25.96
N PHE A 597 -15.98 0.36 -25.29
CA PHE A 597 -17.27 0.18 -24.62
C PHE A 597 -17.45 1.19 -23.48
N TYR A 598 -16.44 1.36 -22.62
CA TYR A 598 -16.46 2.35 -21.54
C TYR A 598 -16.65 3.77 -22.08
N PHE A 599 -15.85 4.16 -23.08
CA PHE A 599 -15.93 5.47 -23.70
C PHE A 599 -17.33 5.74 -24.24
N GLN A 600 -17.89 4.78 -24.98
CA GLN A 600 -19.23 4.89 -25.52
C GLN A 600 -20.28 5.05 -24.41
N GLN A 601 -20.25 4.20 -23.39
CA GLN A 601 -21.20 4.29 -22.27
C GLN A 601 -21.13 5.62 -21.55
N GLN A 602 -19.92 6.15 -21.32
CA GLN A 602 -19.75 7.45 -20.68
C GLN A 602 -20.23 8.59 -21.57
N CYS A 603 -19.91 8.57 -22.87
CA CYS A 603 -20.43 9.53 -23.83
C CYS A 603 -21.97 9.53 -23.86
N ASP A 604 -22.60 8.37 -23.92
CA ASP A 604 -24.06 8.23 -23.96
C ASP A 604 -24.72 8.70 -22.66
N LEU A 605 -24.08 8.45 -21.51
CA LEU A 605 -24.55 8.86 -20.20
C LEU A 605 -24.49 10.38 -20.00
N HIS A 606 -23.39 11.01 -20.42
CA HIS A 606 -23.12 12.43 -20.17
C HIS A 606 -23.60 13.37 -21.29
N ARG A 607 -23.74 12.89 -22.54
CA ARG A 607 -24.21 13.70 -23.69
C ARG A 607 -25.51 14.47 -23.41
N PRO A 608 -26.55 13.89 -22.78
CA PRO A 608 -27.79 14.61 -22.50
C PRO A 608 -27.63 15.78 -21.52
N LEU A 609 -26.47 15.89 -20.83
CA LEU A 609 -26.22 16.87 -19.79
C LEU A 609 -25.49 18.11 -20.29
N CYS A 610 -24.92 18.05 -21.49
CA CYS A 610 -24.28 19.18 -22.13
C CYS A 610 -25.33 20.04 -22.85
N GLU A 611 -25.78 21.12 -22.20
CA GLU A 611 -26.65 22.13 -22.82
C GLU A 611 -25.90 22.81 -23.99
N GLY A 612 -26.46 22.78 -25.21
CA GLY A 612 -25.87 23.38 -26.40
C GLY A 612 -24.83 22.49 -27.11
N LYS A 613 -25.18 22.00 -28.31
CA LYS A 613 -24.29 21.17 -29.15
C LYS A 613 -23.09 21.99 -29.61
N GLY A 614 -21.88 21.52 -29.32
CA GLY A 614 -20.63 22.13 -29.78
C GLY A 614 -19.51 21.99 -28.76
N TYR A 615 -19.06 23.13 -28.22
CA TYR A 615 -17.85 23.19 -27.39
C TYR A 615 -17.91 22.44 -26.04
N PRO A 616 -19.01 22.51 -25.24
CA PRO A 616 -19.08 21.75 -23.99
C PRO A 616 -19.01 20.23 -24.21
N LEU A 617 -19.70 19.73 -25.25
CA LEU A 617 -19.70 18.33 -25.64
C LEU A 617 -18.30 17.87 -26.10
N LEU A 618 -17.61 18.70 -26.88
CA LEU A 618 -16.23 18.44 -27.30
C LEU A 618 -15.31 18.26 -26.10
N GLN A 619 -15.34 19.20 -25.16
CA GLN A 619 -14.46 19.14 -23.99
C GLN A 619 -14.77 17.95 -23.08
N LEU A 620 -16.05 17.56 -22.93
CA LEU A 620 -16.42 16.32 -22.25
C LEU A 620 -15.79 15.12 -22.93
N TYR A 621 -15.93 15.00 -24.26
CA TYR A 621 -15.38 13.86 -24.99
C TYR A 621 -13.86 13.84 -24.98
N LEU A 622 -13.19 15.00 -25.05
CA LEU A 622 -11.72 15.09 -24.93
C LEU A 622 -11.25 14.56 -23.57
N LYS A 623 -11.91 14.96 -22.48
CA LYS A 623 -11.61 14.44 -21.13
C LYS A 623 -11.86 12.94 -21.00
N LEU A 624 -12.99 12.45 -21.50
CA LEU A 624 -13.31 11.01 -21.50
C LEU A 624 -12.30 10.21 -22.33
N PHE A 625 -11.84 10.77 -23.45
CA PHE A 625 -10.85 10.12 -24.30
C PHE A 625 -9.46 10.15 -23.64
N ALA A 626 -9.09 11.23 -22.94
CA ALA A 626 -7.87 11.26 -22.14
C ALA A 626 -7.84 10.17 -21.06
N GLN A 627 -8.97 9.91 -20.38
CA GLN A 627 -9.11 8.77 -19.45
C GLN A 627 -8.86 7.42 -20.14
N VAL A 628 -9.44 7.20 -21.31
CA VAL A 628 -9.23 5.99 -22.13
C VAL A 628 -7.74 5.79 -22.42
N LEU A 629 -7.05 6.85 -22.84
CA LEU A 629 -5.64 6.75 -23.20
C LEU A 629 -4.75 6.44 -21.99
N ASN A 630 -5.22 6.71 -20.76
CA ASN A 630 -4.50 6.43 -19.51
C ASN A 630 -4.80 5.09 -18.86
N TRP A 631 -5.44 4.16 -19.57
CA TRP A 631 -5.84 2.87 -19.03
C TRP A 631 -4.71 2.08 -18.32
N ARG A 632 -3.46 2.29 -18.74
CA ARG A 632 -2.26 1.65 -18.20
C ARG A 632 -1.99 2.00 -16.73
N SER A 633 -2.58 3.08 -16.22
CA SER A 633 -2.49 3.50 -14.81
C SER A 633 -3.62 2.96 -13.94
N TYR A 634 -4.54 2.16 -14.48
CA TYR A 634 -5.70 1.65 -13.74
C TYR A 634 -5.54 0.21 -13.26
N LEU A 635 -4.33 -0.37 -13.34
CA LEU A 635 -4.00 -1.56 -12.57
C LEU A 635 -3.76 -1.11 -11.13
N LEU A 636 -4.50 -1.68 -10.17
CA LEU A 636 -4.47 -1.24 -8.79
C LEU A 636 -3.72 -2.23 -7.91
N GLY A 637 -2.93 -1.71 -6.98
CA GLY A 637 -2.21 -2.47 -5.96
C GLY A 637 -2.34 -1.79 -4.61
N ALA A 638 -2.13 -2.53 -3.52
CA ALA A 638 -2.30 -2.01 -2.16
C ALA A 638 -0.99 -1.80 -1.38
N ASP A 639 0.12 -2.40 -1.85
CA ASP A 639 1.48 -2.26 -1.30
C ASP A 639 1.70 -2.77 0.15
N GLY A 640 0.65 -3.14 0.87
CA GLY A 640 0.76 -3.68 2.23
C GLY A 640 -0.49 -3.48 3.06
N GLN A 641 -1.56 -4.21 2.74
CA GLN A 641 -2.94 -3.93 3.20
C GLN A 641 -3.12 -3.75 4.71
N GLY A 642 -2.50 -4.60 5.49
CA GLY A 642 -2.56 -4.59 6.95
C GLY A 642 -1.53 -3.70 7.63
N VAL A 643 -0.48 -3.23 6.94
CA VAL A 643 0.48 -2.24 7.49
C VAL A 643 0.01 -0.83 7.24
N GLU A 644 -0.49 -0.51 6.04
CA GLU A 644 -0.56 0.90 5.60
C GLU A 644 -1.95 1.52 5.70
N HIS A 645 -2.94 0.78 6.20
CA HIS A 645 -4.35 1.13 6.05
C HIS A 645 -4.76 1.35 4.57
N SER A 646 -4.00 0.77 3.63
CA SER A 646 -4.21 0.84 2.19
C SER A 646 -4.85 -0.45 1.71
N ASN A 647 -6.15 -0.48 1.46
CA ASN A 647 -6.83 -1.66 0.93
C ASN A 647 -7.06 -1.46 -0.57
N VAL A 648 -6.82 -2.48 -1.41
CA VAL A 648 -7.05 -2.39 -2.86
C VAL A 648 -8.52 -2.04 -3.19
N GLN A 649 -9.43 -2.43 -2.32
CA GLN A 649 -10.84 -2.05 -2.39
C GLN A 649 -11.04 -0.54 -2.20
N ASP A 650 -10.34 0.06 -1.23
CA ASP A 650 -10.31 1.52 -1.07
C ASP A 650 -9.65 2.18 -2.29
N GLU A 651 -8.60 1.59 -2.88
CA GLU A 651 -7.93 2.13 -4.07
C GLU A 651 -8.84 2.18 -5.29
N ALA A 652 -9.63 1.13 -5.52
CA ALA A 652 -10.61 1.11 -6.60
C ALA A 652 -11.63 2.24 -6.44
N MET A 653 -12.14 2.43 -5.22
CA MET A 653 -13.07 3.52 -4.92
C MET A 653 -12.42 4.91 -5.06
N ARG A 654 -11.19 5.10 -4.56
CA ARG A 654 -10.44 6.36 -4.71
C ARG A 654 -10.23 6.72 -6.18
N MET A 655 -9.80 5.75 -7.00
CA MET A 655 -9.60 5.98 -8.42
C MET A 655 -10.92 6.28 -9.14
N SER A 656 -12.01 5.58 -8.81
CA SER A 656 -13.33 5.89 -9.37
C SER A 656 -13.78 7.32 -9.06
N ILE A 657 -13.61 7.76 -7.80
CA ILE A 657 -13.92 9.12 -7.37
C ILE A 657 -13.05 10.14 -8.11
N LEU A 658 -11.73 9.89 -8.20
CA LEU A 658 -10.79 10.77 -8.88
C LEU A 658 -11.17 10.97 -10.35
N LEU A 659 -11.48 9.88 -11.06
CA LEU A 659 -11.83 9.96 -12.48
C LEU A 659 -13.15 10.68 -12.73
N ASN A 660 -14.14 10.46 -11.86
CA ASN A 660 -15.46 11.07 -11.97
C ASN A 660 -15.47 12.55 -11.52
N TYR A 661 -14.66 12.91 -10.54
CA TYR A 661 -14.50 14.30 -10.10
C TYR A 661 -14.00 15.20 -11.25
N GLY A 662 -13.05 14.72 -12.07
CA GLY A 662 -12.58 15.45 -13.26
C GLY A 662 -13.68 15.75 -14.29
N LEU A 663 -14.73 14.94 -14.32
CA LEU A 663 -15.93 15.13 -15.15
C LEU A 663 -16.96 16.05 -14.49
N ALA A 664 -17.14 15.93 -13.16
CA ALA A 664 -18.14 16.61 -12.34
C ALA A 664 -18.09 18.14 -12.39
N SER A 665 -16.90 18.72 -12.55
CA SER A 665 -16.63 20.17 -12.51
C SER A 665 -17.50 21.03 -13.45
N ARG A 666 -18.27 20.41 -14.36
CA ARG A 666 -19.10 21.10 -15.36
C ARG A 666 -20.58 20.76 -15.31
N GLU A 667 -20.92 19.57 -14.81
CA GLU A 667 -22.30 19.07 -14.85
C GLU A 667 -23.09 19.42 -13.58
N GLY A 668 -22.39 19.90 -12.55
CA GLY A 668 -22.97 20.15 -11.23
C GLY A 668 -23.45 18.88 -10.54
N ARG A 669 -23.10 17.70 -11.05
CA ARG A 669 -23.44 16.41 -10.46
C ARG A 669 -22.45 15.31 -10.85
N ILE A 670 -22.37 14.29 -10.01
CA ILE A 670 -21.73 13.01 -10.31
C ILE A 670 -22.82 11.95 -10.38
N LEU A 671 -22.85 11.21 -11.48
CA LEU A 671 -23.84 10.18 -11.72
C LEU A 671 -23.38 8.83 -11.14
N GLU A 672 -24.25 8.17 -10.38
CA GLU A 672 -24.04 6.81 -9.87
C GLU A 672 -23.60 5.85 -10.98
N ALA A 673 -24.29 5.88 -12.13
CA ALA A 673 -23.97 5.02 -13.26
C ALA A 673 -22.55 5.28 -13.84
N SER A 674 -22.04 6.51 -13.71
CA SER A 674 -20.68 6.83 -14.17
C SER A 674 -19.63 6.19 -13.25
N LEU A 675 -19.85 6.26 -11.93
CA LEU A 675 -19.02 5.57 -10.93
C LEU A 675 -19.04 4.04 -11.13
N GLU A 676 -20.22 3.46 -11.36
CA GLU A 676 -20.36 2.02 -11.65
C GLU A 676 -19.61 1.61 -12.92
N ASN A 677 -19.76 2.39 -14.01
CA ASN A 677 -19.08 2.11 -15.27
C ASN A 677 -17.56 2.19 -15.12
N THR A 678 -17.05 3.17 -14.36
CA THR A 678 -15.62 3.27 -14.04
C THR A 678 -15.13 2.08 -13.22
N HIS A 679 -15.89 1.64 -12.20
CA HIS A 679 -15.52 0.45 -11.42
C HIS A 679 -15.51 -0.83 -12.28
N ARG A 680 -16.53 -1.02 -13.14
CA ARG A 680 -16.58 -2.14 -14.10
C ARG A 680 -15.41 -2.12 -15.08
N LEU A 681 -14.98 -0.94 -15.52
CA LEU A 681 -13.79 -0.80 -16.36
C LEU A 681 -12.55 -1.34 -15.63
N PHE A 682 -12.32 -0.98 -14.37
CA PHE A 682 -11.15 -1.47 -13.61
C PHE A 682 -11.14 -2.99 -13.51
N VAL A 683 -12.28 -3.61 -13.17
CA VAL A 683 -12.40 -5.08 -13.13
C VAL A 683 -12.10 -5.69 -14.50
N ALA A 684 -12.61 -5.09 -15.59
CA ALA A 684 -12.39 -5.58 -16.94
C ALA A 684 -10.93 -5.45 -17.40
N LEU A 685 -10.27 -4.34 -17.08
CA LEU A 685 -8.85 -4.11 -17.35
C LEU A 685 -7.97 -5.07 -16.55
N GLY A 686 -8.26 -5.24 -15.25
CA GLY A 686 -7.57 -6.19 -14.39
C GLY A 686 -7.68 -7.62 -14.91
N LYS A 687 -8.89 -8.03 -15.32
CA LYS A 687 -9.15 -9.35 -15.94
C LYS A 687 -8.35 -9.55 -17.22
N ALA A 688 -8.36 -8.55 -18.11
CA ALA A 688 -7.68 -8.64 -19.41
C ALA A 688 -6.15 -8.64 -19.25
N TYR A 689 -5.60 -7.84 -18.33
CA TYR A 689 -4.18 -7.88 -18.02
C TYR A 689 -3.77 -9.23 -17.40
N TRP A 690 -4.55 -9.75 -16.44
CA TRP A 690 -4.29 -11.05 -15.83
C TRP A 690 -4.31 -12.18 -16.86
N ASP A 691 -5.30 -12.20 -17.75
CA ASP A 691 -5.37 -13.17 -18.86
C ASP A 691 -4.16 -13.04 -19.80
N ALA A 692 -3.73 -11.82 -20.13
CA ALA A 692 -2.59 -11.61 -21.02
C ALA A 692 -1.23 -11.99 -20.42
N THR A 693 -1.12 -12.14 -19.09
CA THR A 693 0.18 -12.25 -18.40
C THR A 693 0.31 -13.51 -17.55
N ILE A 694 -0.70 -13.86 -16.78
CA ILE A 694 -0.65 -15.01 -15.87
C ILE A 694 -1.37 -16.18 -16.53
N GLY A 695 -2.66 -16.03 -16.80
CA GLY A 695 -3.51 -17.06 -17.35
C GLY A 695 -4.99 -16.69 -17.23
N THR A 696 -5.89 -17.47 -17.84
CA THR A 696 -7.29 -17.10 -17.91
C THR A 696 -7.94 -17.10 -16.52
N PRO A 697 -8.40 -15.94 -16.02
CA PRO A 697 -9.03 -15.87 -14.71
C PRO A 697 -10.38 -16.58 -14.76
N GLY A 698 -10.64 -17.44 -13.77
CA GLY A 698 -11.97 -17.98 -13.51
C GLY A 698 -13.01 -16.91 -13.19
N GLU A 699 -14.23 -17.34 -12.88
CA GLU A 699 -15.18 -16.43 -12.22
C GLU A 699 -14.80 -16.32 -10.75
N PRO A 700 -14.63 -15.10 -10.21
CA PRO A 700 -14.32 -14.94 -8.81
C PRO A 700 -15.45 -15.56 -7.99
N ALA A 701 -15.11 -16.50 -7.12
CA ALA A 701 -16.08 -17.24 -6.32
C ALA A 701 -16.86 -16.37 -5.32
N ILE A 702 -16.43 -15.12 -5.11
CA ILE A 702 -16.99 -14.21 -4.12
C ILE A 702 -17.24 -12.84 -4.76
N ALA A 703 -18.50 -12.53 -5.02
CA ALA A 703 -18.95 -11.16 -5.28
C ALA A 703 -19.36 -10.54 -3.94
N LEU A 704 -18.58 -9.60 -3.43
CA LEU A 704 -18.89 -8.90 -2.17
C LEU A 704 -19.44 -7.52 -2.46
N GLU A 705 -20.57 -7.18 -1.84
CA GLU A 705 -20.92 -5.78 -1.60
C GLU A 705 -19.94 -5.23 -0.56
N TRP A 706 -19.09 -4.30 -0.95
CA TRP A 706 -17.96 -3.94 -0.11
C TRP A 706 -18.17 -2.62 0.64
N ARG A 707 -18.59 -1.57 -0.06
CA ARG A 707 -18.76 -0.23 0.53
C ARG A 707 -19.80 0.58 -0.19
N ARG A 708 -20.51 1.41 0.57
CA ARG A 708 -21.45 2.41 0.05
C ARG A 708 -20.85 3.81 0.12
N LEU A 709 -20.80 4.51 -1.01
CA LEU A 709 -20.57 5.95 -1.07
C LEU A 709 -21.90 6.66 -0.81
N SER A 710 -21.99 7.36 0.31
CA SER A 710 -23.22 8.03 0.74
C SER A 710 -23.26 9.48 0.26
N ARG A 711 -22.10 10.17 0.24
CA ARG A 711 -21.97 11.53 -0.28
C ARG A 711 -20.65 11.76 -0.99
N LEU A 712 -20.73 12.56 -2.05
CA LEU A 712 -19.59 13.14 -2.75
C LEU A 712 -20.01 14.53 -3.25
N GLU A 713 -19.60 15.58 -2.56
CA GLU A 713 -20.12 16.95 -2.76
C GLU A 713 -19.00 17.98 -2.77
N GLY A 714 -19.03 18.91 -3.72
CA GLY A 714 -18.06 20.01 -3.79
C GLY A 714 -18.63 21.32 -3.30
N PHE A 715 -17.90 22.06 -2.49
CA PHE A 715 -18.31 23.36 -1.95
C PHE A 715 -17.39 24.47 -2.48
N GLU A 716 -17.98 25.46 -3.15
CA GLU A 716 -17.26 26.64 -3.61
C GLU A 716 -16.96 27.58 -2.44
N SER A 717 -15.68 27.87 -2.26
CA SER A 717 -15.15 28.85 -1.31
C SER A 717 -13.75 29.29 -1.75
N PRO A 718 -13.16 30.36 -1.17
CA PRO A 718 -11.75 30.72 -1.41
C PRO A 718 -10.79 29.52 -1.24
N ASP A 719 -11.11 28.61 -0.32
CA ASP A 719 -10.48 27.30 -0.16
C ASP A 719 -11.53 26.23 -0.52
N SER A 720 -11.75 25.97 -1.81
CA SER A 720 -12.79 25.03 -2.24
C SER A 720 -12.47 23.60 -1.78
N VAL A 721 -13.49 22.87 -1.33
CA VAL A 721 -13.35 21.53 -0.74
C VAL A 721 -14.36 20.55 -1.29
N VAL A 722 -14.00 19.27 -1.29
CA VAL A 722 -14.87 18.13 -1.59
C VAL A 722 -15.08 17.31 -0.33
N LEU A 723 -16.33 17.06 0.04
CA LEU A 723 -16.74 16.13 1.08
C LEU A 723 -16.93 14.73 0.48
N ILE A 724 -16.34 13.74 1.13
CA ILE A 724 -16.53 12.31 0.83
C ILE A 724 -17.08 11.64 2.09
N GLU A 725 -18.18 10.90 1.98
CA GLU A 725 -18.70 10.06 3.05
C GLU A 725 -18.97 8.66 2.54
N SER A 726 -18.29 7.67 3.10
CA SER A 726 -18.48 6.26 2.76
C SER A 726 -18.62 5.38 4.01
N ARG A 727 -19.26 4.22 3.84
CA ARG A 727 -19.48 3.23 4.90
C ARG A 727 -19.24 1.82 4.38
N ARG A 728 -18.30 1.10 5.00
CA ARG A 728 -18.10 -0.34 4.76
C ARG A 728 -19.37 -1.10 5.19
N ILE A 729 -19.80 -2.05 4.35
CA ILE A 729 -21.03 -2.82 4.56
C ILE A 729 -20.75 -4.01 5.46
#